data_AF-A0A9D9YKY3-F1
#
_entry.id   AF-A0A9D9YKY3-F1
#
_cell.length_a   1.000
_cell.length_b   1.000
_cell.length_c   1.000
_cell.angle_alpha   90.00
_cell.angle_beta   90.00
_cell.angle_gamma   90.00
#
_symmetry.space_group_name_H-M   'P 1'
#
loop_
_entity.id
_entity.type
_entity.pdbx_description
1 polymer ?
#
loop_
_entity_poly.entity_id
_entity_poly.type
_entity_poly.pdbx_seq_one_letter_code
_entity_poly.pdbx_strand_id
1 'polypeptide(L)'
;MKKLIGTTLALFVCWLGFAQPAYDFSKMQREKLGRGVVALRQDAKTVFVSWRYMSADPLDVSFNVYRNGKKINQKPVTESTCFYDHREETTEAVYTIKAISQSTKTALPEGRYKLSANAPAGYLNIPLNRPQGGVTPSGETYTYIPNDASIGDVDGDGEYEIILKWDPSNAHDNAHNGYTGPVLFDCYRLDGKHLWRINLGRNIRAGAHYTQFMVFDFDGDHRAEVVMKTSDGTVDGKGKVIGDAAADYRAENGRILTGNEYLTVFSGATGEALYTTNYVPERGDLMGWGDDHANRSDRYLACVAYLDGVHPSVVMCRGYYTRTVLAAFDWNGKELKQRWVFDSNQPEWSNYAGQGNHNLRVGDVDGDGCDEIMYGSCAIDHNGKGLYSTGMGHGDAMHLTQFDPSNPKLQVWDCHENKRDGSSFRDAATGKVLWQVKSSIDVGRAMAADIDPTNPGVEMWSLASGGIRNFKGEVINPDIRTLPVNMAVWWDGDLLREMLNKNVVSKYDWKTKKCSPLVVFEGAMSNNGTKSTPCLQGDLVGDWREEVLLRTEDNSALRLYVSTLPTDYRFHTFLEDPVYRISIATQNVAYNQPTQPGFYFGPDIKKGLFRGYQFKEKEAANDMNSPLHLLAPEYKVPYGELSIQEVKSDMDRVLQFLEESTPAKVINKQTGKQITDYKEMDGDATLERGLFRLASYEWGVTYAAMLAAGDATGDARYKDYTLSRFRFFTEIVPHFKRLMSNYGVIDAQMKQMLTPHALDDAGAMCAAMIKAELTDEKLNLRPMIDNYMDYIMNKEYRLSDGTFARNRPQHNTLWLDDMFMSVPAIAQMGKLTGDSKYYDEAVRQILQFSKRMFVPEKGLYRHGWVEGMSDHPAFHWGRANGWAILTMTEVLDVLPLNHPGYEQVMNQYKAHIRGLAACQGGDGFWHQLLDRNDSYEETSATAIYVYCLAHAINKGWIDALAYGPVVQLGWHAVSTKINTKGEVEGTCVGTGMGFDPAFYYYRPVNVYAAHGYGPVLWAG
;
A
#
# COMPACT_ATOMS: atom_id res chain seq x y z
N MET A 1 37.53 26.80 50.61
CA MET A 1 36.98 26.59 51.98
C MET A 1 35.59 27.21 52.02
N LYS A 2 34.53 26.38 51.98
CA LYS A 2 33.60 26.04 53.10
C LYS A 2 32.70 27.24 53.48
N LYS A 3 31.37 27.20 53.58
CA LYS A 3 30.29 26.17 53.65
C LYS A 3 28.96 26.95 53.42
N LEU A 4 28.00 26.48 52.63
CA LEU A 4 26.93 25.50 52.95
C LEU A 4 25.85 26.02 53.92
N ILE A 5 24.61 26.15 53.41
CA ILE A 5 23.23 25.96 53.94
C ILE A 5 22.32 26.61 52.88
N GLY A 6 21.27 26.04 52.29
CA GLY A 6 20.52 24.82 52.54
C GLY A 6 19.10 25.06 52.02
N THR A 7 18.70 24.30 51.00
CA THR A 7 17.37 23.73 50.71
C THR A 7 16.08 24.48 51.08
N THR A 8 15.16 24.47 50.10
CA THR A 8 13.68 24.35 50.17
C THR A 8 12.95 25.53 49.52
N LEU A 9 12.68 25.45 48.22
CA LEU A 9 11.47 26.07 47.67
C LEU A 9 10.66 24.98 46.98
N ALA A 10 9.57 24.64 47.65
CA ALA A 10 8.67 23.55 47.33
C ALA A 10 7.99 23.77 45.96
N LEU A 11 7.91 22.67 45.22
CA LEU A 11 6.87 22.39 44.24
C LEU A 11 5.51 22.86 44.76
N PHE A 12 4.95 23.90 44.15
CA PHE A 12 3.51 24.17 44.14
C PHE A 12 3.21 24.93 42.85
N VAL A 13 3.04 24.17 41.76
CA VAL A 13 2.25 24.62 40.62
C VAL A 13 1.08 23.65 40.52
N CYS A 14 -0.08 24.21 40.86
CA CYS A 14 -1.43 23.66 40.87
C CYS A 14 -1.67 22.38 40.07
N TRP A 15 -1.94 21.29 40.81
CA TRP A 15 -2.91 20.28 40.37
C TRP A 15 -4.29 20.94 40.32
N LEU A 16 -4.69 21.38 39.13
CA LEU A 16 -6.10 21.57 38.78
C LEU A 16 -6.53 20.28 38.09
N GLY A 17 -7.55 19.61 38.65
CA GLY A 17 -7.98 18.28 38.23
C GLY A 17 -8.34 18.20 36.75
N PHE A 18 -7.66 17.31 36.04
CA PHE A 18 -8.01 16.87 34.70
C PHE A 18 -8.33 15.38 34.81
N ALA A 19 -9.62 14.99 34.75
CA ALA A 19 -10.00 13.58 34.75
C ALA A 19 -10.11 13.06 33.30
N GLN A 20 -9.36 11.98 33.06
CA GLN A 20 -9.11 11.09 31.91
C GLN A 20 -8.79 9.70 32.50
N PRO A 21 -8.47 8.63 31.73
CA PRO A 21 -8.05 7.37 32.34
C PRO A 21 -6.90 7.59 33.34
N ALA A 22 -7.11 7.17 34.58
CA ALA A 22 -6.30 7.51 35.75
C ALA A 22 -5.70 6.25 36.41
N TYR A 23 -5.27 5.28 35.58
CA TYR A 23 -4.68 4.03 36.05
C TYR A 23 -3.43 4.25 36.92
N ASP A 24 -3.35 3.52 38.04
CA ASP A 24 -2.14 3.42 38.85
C ASP A 24 -1.22 2.33 38.28
N PHE A 25 -0.45 2.69 37.25
CA PHE A 25 0.53 1.80 36.61
C PHE A 25 1.61 1.22 37.56
N SER A 26 1.76 1.77 38.78
CA SER A 26 2.71 1.22 39.76
C SER A 26 2.18 -0.04 40.47
N LYS A 27 0.87 -0.26 40.41
CA LYS A 27 0.20 -1.42 41.02
C LYS A 27 -0.47 -2.31 39.99
N MET A 28 -0.97 -1.74 38.91
CA MET A 28 -1.68 -2.46 37.86
C MET A 28 -0.85 -3.60 37.29
N GLN A 29 -1.46 -4.78 37.25
CA GLN A 29 -0.94 -5.96 36.59
C GLN A 29 -0.84 -5.68 35.09
N ARG A 30 0.30 -6.05 34.49
CA ARG A 30 0.55 -5.92 33.05
C ARG A 30 1.38 -7.09 32.57
N GLU A 31 1.23 -7.42 31.30
CA GLU A 31 2.04 -8.45 30.65
C GLU A 31 3.53 -8.09 30.70
N LYS A 32 4.36 -9.11 30.89
CA LYS A 32 5.81 -8.95 30.88
C LYS A 32 6.36 -9.15 29.48
N LEU A 33 6.20 -8.12 28.65
CA LEU A 33 6.58 -8.22 27.24
C LEU A 33 8.08 -8.31 27.03
N GLY A 34 8.45 -9.22 26.12
CA GLY A 34 9.74 -9.27 25.47
C GLY A 34 9.89 -8.15 24.45
N ARG A 35 11.01 -8.17 23.73
CA ARG A 35 11.33 -7.11 22.77
C ARG A 35 10.54 -7.20 21.47
N GLY A 36 9.77 -8.28 21.26
CA GLY A 36 8.94 -8.45 20.07
C GLY A 36 9.76 -8.32 18.78
N VAL A 37 11.00 -8.81 18.77
CA VAL A 37 11.88 -8.60 17.61
C VAL A 37 11.30 -9.35 16.44
N VAL A 38 11.15 -8.67 15.32
CA VAL A 38 10.72 -9.27 14.07
C VAL A 38 11.70 -8.89 12.97
N ALA A 39 12.04 -9.86 12.11
CA ALA A 39 12.82 -9.61 10.91
C ALA A 39 12.10 -10.17 9.70
N LEU A 40 11.94 -9.37 8.65
CA LEU A 40 11.22 -9.70 7.43
C LEU A 40 12.05 -9.37 6.21
N ARG A 41 11.97 -10.23 5.19
CA ARG A 41 12.48 -9.87 3.89
C ARG A 41 11.58 -8.78 3.32
N GLN A 42 12.16 -7.66 2.94
CA GLN A 42 11.48 -6.67 2.12
C GLN A 42 11.65 -7.03 0.64
N ASP A 43 12.87 -7.44 0.27
CA ASP A 43 13.24 -7.91 -1.06
C ASP A 43 14.40 -8.93 -0.95
N ALA A 44 15.00 -9.31 -2.08
CA ALA A 44 16.10 -10.29 -2.13
C ALA A 44 17.37 -9.86 -1.38
N LYS A 45 17.56 -8.55 -1.19
CA LYS A 45 18.76 -7.90 -0.64
C LYS A 45 18.50 -7.10 0.63
N THR A 46 17.25 -6.87 1.03
CA THR A 46 16.93 -6.06 2.20
C THR A 46 16.09 -6.84 3.20
N VAL A 47 16.54 -6.86 4.46
CA VAL A 47 15.77 -7.34 5.61
C VAL A 47 15.39 -6.16 6.49
N PHE A 48 14.10 -5.96 6.70
CA PHE A 48 13.56 -5.04 7.69
C PHE A 48 13.55 -5.72 9.05
N VAL A 49 14.09 -5.06 10.06
CA VAL A 49 14.10 -5.52 11.46
C VAL A 49 13.41 -4.47 12.31
N SER A 50 12.43 -4.86 13.12
CA SER A 50 11.74 -3.96 14.05
C SER A 50 11.58 -4.59 15.43
N TRP A 51 11.41 -3.77 16.47
CA TRP A 51 11.32 -4.19 17.86
C TRP A 51 10.60 -3.17 18.75
N ARG A 52 10.14 -3.61 19.92
CA ARG A 52 9.37 -2.79 20.86
C ARG A 52 10.26 -1.81 21.59
N TYR A 53 9.79 -0.58 21.77
CA TYR A 53 10.26 0.34 22.79
C TYR A 53 9.35 0.20 24.02
N MET A 54 9.91 0.06 25.22
CA MET A 54 9.13 -0.24 26.43
C MET A 54 9.11 0.96 27.36
N SER A 55 8.02 1.18 28.10
CA SER A 55 7.94 2.24 29.12
C SER A 55 8.97 2.12 30.24
N ALA A 56 9.46 0.90 30.49
CA ALA A 56 10.52 0.62 31.45
C ALA A 56 11.93 0.99 30.94
N ASP A 57 12.08 1.25 29.64
CA ASP A 57 13.36 1.73 29.11
C ASP A 57 13.59 3.19 29.51
N PRO A 58 14.85 3.58 29.74
CA PRO A 58 15.17 4.99 29.93
C PRO A 58 14.99 5.75 28.61
N LEU A 59 14.60 7.03 28.69
CA LEU A 59 14.38 7.88 27.51
C LEU A 59 15.62 8.01 26.61
N ASP A 60 16.81 7.83 27.18
CA ASP A 60 18.08 7.87 26.47
C ASP A 60 18.53 6.50 25.91
N VAL A 61 17.64 5.49 25.92
CA VAL A 61 17.95 4.17 25.40
C VAL A 61 18.34 4.23 23.93
N SER A 62 19.33 3.40 23.58
CA SER A 62 19.77 3.19 22.21
C SER A 62 19.94 1.71 21.92
N PHE A 63 19.85 1.33 20.65
CA PHE A 63 19.80 -0.07 20.25
C PHE A 63 20.96 -0.45 19.33
N ASN A 64 21.63 -1.55 19.65
CA ASN A 64 22.59 -2.18 18.76
C ASN A 64 21.96 -3.41 18.10
N VAL A 65 22.10 -3.50 16.79
CA VAL A 65 21.56 -4.58 15.97
C VAL A 65 22.69 -5.53 15.63
N TYR A 66 22.50 -6.81 15.93
CA TYR A 66 23.45 -7.88 15.63
C TYR A 66 22.82 -8.87 14.67
N ARG A 67 23.59 -9.30 13.66
CA ARG A 67 23.26 -10.41 12.75
C ARG A 67 24.27 -11.52 12.98
N ASN A 68 23.80 -12.71 13.34
CA ASN A 68 24.65 -13.88 13.63
C ASN A 68 25.78 -13.56 14.62
N GLY A 69 25.46 -12.77 15.65
CA GLY A 69 26.42 -12.35 16.68
C GLY A 69 27.35 -11.19 16.29
N LYS A 70 27.34 -10.71 15.04
CA LYS A 70 28.11 -9.55 14.59
C LYS A 70 27.26 -8.29 14.58
N LYS A 71 27.73 -7.22 15.21
CA LYS A 71 27.07 -5.91 15.17
C LYS A 71 27.08 -5.36 13.73
N ILE A 72 25.93 -4.90 13.24
CA ILE A 72 25.78 -4.41 11.85
C ILE A 72 25.51 -2.91 11.73
N ASN A 73 24.95 -2.27 12.76
CA ASN A 73 24.77 -0.82 12.76
C ASN A 73 26.06 -0.10 13.19
N GLN A 74 26.50 0.92 12.43
CA GLN A 74 27.71 1.68 12.78
C GLN A 74 27.51 2.52 14.05
N LYS A 75 26.35 3.16 14.18
CA LYS A 75 25.93 3.94 15.35
C LYS A 75 24.71 3.27 16.01
N PRO A 76 24.59 3.27 17.35
CA PRO A 76 23.37 2.85 18.04
C PRO A 76 22.15 3.56 17.47
N VAL A 77 21.06 2.83 17.24
CA VAL A 77 19.78 3.38 16.75
C VAL A 77 19.11 4.13 17.91
N THR A 78 18.72 5.38 17.68
CA THR A 78 18.12 6.26 18.70
C THR A 78 16.81 6.91 18.27
N GLU A 79 16.58 7.12 16.98
CA GLU A 79 15.42 7.90 16.51
C GLU A 79 14.20 7.02 16.24
N SER A 80 14.40 5.75 15.88
CA SER A 80 13.35 4.77 15.60
C SER A 80 13.61 3.46 16.37
N THR A 81 12.69 2.51 16.26
CA THR A 81 12.90 1.11 16.68
C THR A 81 12.82 0.14 15.52
N CYS A 82 13.35 0.56 14.37
CA CYS A 82 13.51 -0.27 13.19
C CYS A 82 14.91 -0.12 12.56
N PHE A 83 15.29 -1.07 11.71
CA PHE A 83 16.59 -1.09 11.03
C PHE A 83 16.49 -1.87 9.70
N TYR A 84 17.16 -1.36 8.67
CA TYR A 84 17.24 -2.01 7.37
C TYR A 84 18.63 -2.65 7.20
N ASP A 85 18.67 -3.98 7.13
CA ASP A 85 19.88 -4.75 6.87
C ASP A 85 19.99 -5.11 5.38
N HIS A 86 20.92 -4.47 4.68
CA HIS A 86 21.23 -4.76 3.28
C HIS A 86 22.28 -5.88 3.17
N ARG A 87 21.98 -6.89 2.36
CA ARG A 87 22.71 -8.16 2.25
C ARG A 87 22.85 -8.61 0.79
N GLU A 88 23.93 -9.35 0.51
CA GLU A 88 24.25 -9.82 -0.86
C GLU A 88 23.49 -11.11 -1.25
N GLU A 89 23.28 -12.02 -0.30
CA GLU A 89 22.67 -13.33 -0.54
C GLU A 89 21.48 -13.55 0.38
N THR A 90 20.56 -14.46 0.04
CA THR A 90 19.45 -14.88 0.91
C THR A 90 19.79 -16.15 1.68
N THR A 91 20.10 -15.99 2.97
CA THR A 91 20.48 -17.04 3.92
C THR A 91 19.69 -16.87 5.22
N GLU A 92 19.68 -17.93 6.02
CA GLU A 92 19.23 -17.86 7.41
C GLU A 92 20.06 -16.83 8.20
N ALA A 93 19.41 -16.12 9.11
CA ALA A 93 20.05 -15.16 9.99
C ALA A 93 19.34 -15.09 11.36
N VAL A 94 20.12 -14.95 12.43
CA VAL A 94 19.61 -14.62 13.76
C VAL A 94 19.89 -13.16 14.03
N TYR A 95 18.83 -12.37 14.19
CA TYR A 95 18.91 -10.99 14.63
C TYR A 95 18.84 -10.92 16.15
N THR A 96 19.62 -10.03 16.75
CA THR A 96 19.62 -9.77 18.19
C THR A 96 19.68 -8.27 18.43
N ILE A 97 18.72 -7.75 19.17
CA ILE A 97 18.62 -6.34 19.53
C ILE A 97 19.09 -6.18 20.97
N LYS A 98 20.15 -5.39 21.17
CA LYS A 98 20.68 -5.08 22.49
C LYS A 98 20.42 -3.63 22.83
N ALA A 99 19.58 -3.42 23.84
CA ALA A 99 19.26 -2.09 24.36
C ALA A 99 20.33 -1.65 25.39
N ILE A 100 20.73 -0.38 25.31
CA ILE A 100 21.76 0.22 26.17
C ILE A 100 21.31 1.62 26.58
N SER A 101 21.32 1.91 27.89
CA SER A 101 21.15 3.29 28.37
C SER A 101 22.41 4.10 28.07
N GLN A 102 22.28 5.25 27.41
CA GLN A 102 23.44 6.08 27.07
C GLN A 102 24.11 6.73 28.28
N SER A 103 23.32 7.17 29.27
CA SER A 103 23.81 7.83 30.49
C SER A 103 24.50 6.86 31.44
N THR A 104 23.90 5.70 31.70
CA THR A 104 24.47 4.73 32.67
C THR A 104 25.36 3.68 32.03
N LYS A 105 25.33 3.54 30.70
CA LYS A 105 26.00 2.48 29.93
C LYS A 105 25.60 1.06 30.38
N THR A 106 24.42 0.92 30.98
CA THR A 106 23.91 -0.38 31.44
C THR A 106 23.22 -1.11 30.27
N ALA A 107 23.52 -2.40 30.12
CA ALA A 107 22.79 -3.27 29.20
C ALA A 107 21.40 -3.60 29.75
N LEU A 108 20.40 -3.53 28.88
CA LEU A 108 19.00 -3.86 29.17
C LEU A 108 18.65 -5.20 28.49
N PRO A 109 17.47 -5.80 28.76
CA PRO A 109 17.06 -7.05 28.14
C PRO A 109 17.21 -7.03 26.61
N GLU A 110 17.81 -8.10 26.07
CA GLU A 110 17.95 -8.29 24.63
C GLU A 110 16.79 -9.10 24.06
N GLY A 111 16.43 -8.85 22.80
CA GLY A 111 15.46 -9.65 22.05
C GLY A 111 16.09 -10.30 20.84
N ARG A 112 15.52 -11.41 20.38
CA ARG A 112 16.10 -12.22 19.29
C ARG A 112 15.02 -12.69 18.33
N TYR A 113 15.37 -12.76 17.06
CA TYR A 113 14.51 -13.34 16.03
C TYR A 113 15.33 -14.16 15.04
N LYS A 114 14.81 -15.31 14.65
CA LYS A 114 15.44 -16.18 13.64
C LYS A 114 14.70 -16.04 12.31
N LEU A 115 15.34 -15.40 11.34
CA LEU A 115 14.87 -15.32 9.95
C LEU A 115 15.31 -16.55 9.18
N SER A 116 14.36 -17.38 8.74
CA SER A 116 14.62 -18.53 7.88
C SER A 116 15.10 -18.14 6.47
N ALA A 117 15.91 -19.00 5.85
CA ALA A 117 16.41 -18.76 4.49
C ALA A 117 15.27 -18.64 3.46
N ASN A 118 14.20 -19.41 3.63
CA ASN A 118 13.02 -19.46 2.77
C ASN A 118 11.85 -18.58 3.26
N ALA A 119 12.07 -17.68 4.23
CA ALA A 119 11.03 -16.78 4.69
C ALA A 119 10.51 -15.91 3.54
N PRO A 120 9.18 -15.72 3.40
CA PRO A 120 8.61 -14.90 2.34
C PRO A 120 8.91 -13.41 2.55
N ALA A 121 8.63 -12.61 1.53
CA ALA A 121 8.74 -11.16 1.62
C ALA A 121 7.45 -10.55 2.19
N GLY A 122 7.60 -9.59 3.12
CA GLY A 122 6.52 -8.74 3.64
C GLY A 122 5.63 -9.32 4.75
N TYR A 123 5.74 -10.60 5.10
CA TYR A 123 4.93 -11.20 6.17
C TYR A 123 5.60 -12.40 6.84
N LEU A 124 5.15 -12.75 8.04
CA LEU A 124 5.45 -14.02 8.70
C LEU A 124 4.38 -15.03 8.28
N ASN A 125 4.80 -16.18 7.77
CA ASN A 125 3.90 -17.27 7.43
C ASN A 125 3.81 -18.25 8.61
N ILE A 126 2.60 -18.48 9.11
CA ILE A 126 2.29 -19.35 10.25
C ILE A 126 1.49 -20.55 9.73
N PRO A 127 2.14 -21.69 9.41
CA PRO A 127 1.45 -22.90 8.97
C PRO A 127 0.43 -23.39 10.00
N LEU A 128 -0.75 -23.79 9.52
CA LEU A 128 -1.83 -24.27 10.37
C LEU A 128 -2.02 -25.79 10.25
N ASN A 129 -2.36 -26.43 11.37
CA ASN A 129 -2.83 -27.80 11.40
C ASN A 129 -4.34 -27.84 11.11
N ARG A 130 -4.73 -27.64 9.85
CA ARG A 130 -6.14 -27.51 9.47
C ARG A 130 -6.98 -28.71 9.93
N PRO A 131 -8.04 -28.51 10.74
CA PRO A 131 -8.91 -29.61 11.17
C PRO A 131 -9.63 -30.25 9.98
N GLN A 132 -9.82 -31.58 10.06
CA GLN A 132 -10.63 -32.31 9.10
C GLN A 132 -12.10 -31.87 9.20
N GLY A 133 -12.75 -31.68 8.05
CA GLY A 133 -14.20 -31.44 7.98
C GLY A 133 -15.03 -32.62 8.48
N GLY A 134 -16.34 -32.44 8.54
CA GLY A 134 -17.26 -33.46 9.05
C GLY A 134 -18.64 -33.43 8.40
N VAL A 135 -19.56 -34.21 8.96
CA VAL A 135 -20.95 -34.30 8.52
C VAL A 135 -21.85 -34.06 9.72
N THR A 136 -22.86 -33.20 9.58
CA THR A 136 -23.86 -32.94 10.63
C THR A 136 -24.87 -34.08 10.73
N PRO A 137 -25.67 -34.16 11.81
CA PRO A 137 -26.76 -35.14 11.91
C PRO A 137 -27.78 -35.09 10.76
N SER A 138 -27.94 -33.94 10.11
CA SER A 138 -28.81 -33.78 8.94
C SER A 138 -28.15 -34.21 7.61
N GLY A 139 -26.92 -34.71 7.63
CA GLY A 139 -26.19 -35.15 6.44
C GLY A 139 -25.45 -34.03 5.68
N GLU A 140 -25.44 -32.80 6.20
CA GLU A 140 -24.72 -31.68 5.60
C GLU A 140 -23.22 -31.81 5.87
N THR A 141 -22.39 -31.68 4.84
CA THR A 141 -20.93 -31.67 4.97
C THR A 141 -20.42 -30.27 5.29
N TYR A 142 -19.38 -30.17 6.11
CA TYR A 142 -18.71 -28.90 6.42
C TYR A 142 -17.19 -29.05 6.41
N THR A 143 -16.51 -27.93 6.16
CA THR A 143 -15.05 -27.78 6.25
C THR A 143 -14.70 -26.70 7.27
N TYR A 144 -13.42 -26.50 7.59
CA TYR A 144 -12.99 -25.47 8.54
C TYR A 144 -12.26 -24.30 7.89
N ILE A 145 -12.49 -23.11 8.46
CA ILE A 145 -11.93 -21.82 8.09
C ILE A 145 -11.26 -21.21 9.33
N PRO A 146 -9.97 -20.83 9.29
CA PRO A 146 -9.32 -20.04 10.34
C PRO A 146 -10.09 -18.74 10.48
N ASN A 147 -10.52 -18.35 11.68
CA ASN A 147 -11.43 -17.24 11.87
C ASN A 147 -10.83 -16.23 12.86
N ASP A 148 -11.65 -15.63 13.74
CA ASP A 148 -11.18 -14.68 14.73
C ASP A 148 -10.06 -15.27 15.58
N ALA A 149 -9.08 -14.43 15.91
CA ALA A 149 -7.97 -14.78 16.79
C ALA A 149 -7.87 -13.79 17.95
N SER A 150 -7.07 -14.15 18.94
CA SER A 150 -6.61 -13.27 20.01
C SER A 150 -5.15 -13.63 20.34
N ILE A 151 -4.53 -12.86 21.25
CA ILE A 151 -3.14 -13.05 21.66
C ILE A 151 -3.02 -13.19 23.18
N GLY A 152 -2.00 -13.93 23.60
CA GLY A 152 -1.54 -14.02 24.97
C GLY A 152 -0.18 -14.68 25.03
N ASP A 153 0.68 -14.25 25.94
CA ASP A 153 1.94 -14.95 26.26
C ASP A 153 1.57 -16.12 27.15
N VAL A 154 1.51 -17.34 26.58
CA VAL A 154 0.91 -18.45 27.31
C VAL A 154 1.90 -19.22 28.19
N ASP A 155 3.20 -18.96 28.07
CA ASP A 155 4.22 -19.64 28.86
C ASP A 155 5.21 -18.72 29.61
N GLY A 156 5.03 -17.41 29.48
CA GLY A 156 5.71 -16.36 30.22
C GLY A 156 7.08 -16.01 29.65
N ASP A 157 7.28 -16.24 28.35
CA ASP A 157 8.55 -15.97 27.65
C ASP A 157 8.66 -14.54 27.09
N GLY A 158 7.57 -13.77 27.15
CA GLY A 158 7.44 -12.39 26.70
C GLY A 158 7.03 -12.24 25.24
N GLU A 159 6.84 -13.33 24.50
CA GLU A 159 6.37 -13.33 23.13
C GLU A 159 4.92 -13.85 23.08
N TYR A 160 4.13 -13.37 22.11
CA TYR A 160 2.73 -13.79 22.02
C TYR A 160 2.56 -15.07 21.22
N GLU A 161 1.66 -15.91 21.70
CA GLU A 161 1.01 -16.93 20.90
C GLU A 161 -0.30 -16.42 20.28
N ILE A 162 -0.72 -17.06 19.19
CA ILE A 162 -2.00 -16.86 18.54
C ILE A 162 -2.99 -17.90 19.04
N ILE A 163 -4.08 -17.45 19.67
CA ILE A 163 -5.23 -18.28 20.02
C ILE A 163 -6.25 -18.12 18.89
N LEU A 164 -6.42 -19.17 18.10
CA LEU A 164 -7.17 -19.15 16.84
C LEU A 164 -8.50 -19.91 16.98
N LYS A 165 -9.61 -19.25 16.68
CA LYS A 165 -10.91 -19.91 16.47
C LYS A 165 -10.96 -20.50 15.06
N TRP A 166 -11.40 -21.75 14.96
CA TRP A 166 -11.81 -22.36 13.70
C TRP A 166 -13.32 -22.38 13.60
N ASP A 167 -13.82 -21.79 12.52
CA ASP A 167 -15.25 -21.75 12.23
C ASP A 167 -15.57 -22.81 11.16
N PRO A 168 -16.58 -23.67 11.39
CA PRO A 168 -17.05 -24.58 10.36
C PRO A 168 -17.77 -23.79 9.26
N SER A 169 -17.68 -24.24 8.01
CA SER A 169 -18.27 -23.56 6.84
C SER A 169 -19.79 -23.42 6.87
N ASN A 170 -20.46 -24.12 7.79
CA ASN A 170 -21.90 -24.04 8.04
C ASN A 170 -22.23 -23.36 9.38
N ALA A 171 -21.37 -22.49 9.90
CA ALA A 171 -21.70 -21.63 11.02
C ALA A 171 -22.90 -20.72 10.69
N HIS A 172 -23.70 -20.38 11.72
CA HIS A 172 -24.96 -19.66 11.53
C HIS A 172 -25.04 -18.39 12.37
N ASP A 173 -25.67 -17.35 11.82
CA ASP A 173 -26.26 -16.30 12.66
C ASP A 173 -27.41 -16.88 13.51
N ASN A 174 -27.69 -16.26 14.66
CA ASN A 174 -28.77 -16.66 15.56
C ASN A 174 -30.16 -16.64 14.91
N ALA A 175 -30.40 -15.86 13.86
CA ALA A 175 -31.66 -15.86 13.12
C ALA A 175 -31.84 -17.12 12.26
N HIS A 176 -30.77 -17.83 11.92
CA HIS A 176 -30.81 -18.99 11.01
C HIS A 176 -30.86 -20.32 11.76
N ASN A 177 -31.67 -21.25 11.24
CA ASN A 177 -31.70 -22.66 11.69
C ASN A 177 -30.65 -23.47 10.94
N GLY A 178 -30.25 -24.60 11.53
CA GLY A 178 -29.30 -25.55 10.97
C GLY A 178 -28.29 -26.03 12.01
N TYR A 179 -27.86 -27.29 11.85
CA TYR A 179 -26.76 -27.84 12.64
C TYR A 179 -25.45 -27.19 12.22
N THR A 180 -24.54 -26.98 13.17
CA THR A 180 -23.17 -26.55 12.86
C THR A 180 -22.18 -27.67 13.16
N GLY A 181 -21.04 -27.65 12.49
CA GLY A 181 -19.85 -28.32 13.01
C GLY A 181 -19.46 -27.78 14.41
N PRO A 182 -18.64 -28.51 15.18
CA PRO A 182 -18.14 -27.99 16.45
C PRO A 182 -17.17 -26.83 16.22
N VAL A 183 -17.14 -25.88 17.16
CA VAL A 183 -16.13 -24.83 17.20
C VAL A 183 -14.84 -25.40 17.79
N LEU A 184 -13.70 -25.10 17.17
CA LEU A 184 -12.38 -25.54 17.65
C LEU A 184 -11.50 -24.32 17.96
N PHE A 185 -10.63 -24.47 18.95
CA PHE A 185 -9.61 -23.48 19.27
C PHE A 185 -8.24 -24.11 19.22
N ASP A 186 -7.28 -23.43 18.60
CA ASP A 186 -5.88 -23.81 18.63
C ASP A 186 -5.03 -22.71 19.27
N CYS A 187 -3.88 -23.10 19.78
CA CYS A 187 -2.81 -22.18 20.12
C CYS A 187 -1.58 -22.45 19.25
N TYR A 188 -1.05 -21.39 18.63
CA TYR A 188 0.14 -21.45 17.77
C TYR A 188 1.18 -20.44 18.23
N ARG A 189 2.46 -20.84 18.22
CA ARG A 189 3.56 -19.88 18.21
C ARG A 189 3.69 -19.24 16.83
N LEU A 190 4.32 -18.07 16.75
CA LEU A 190 4.53 -17.35 15.49
C LEU A 190 5.41 -18.11 14.47
N ASP A 191 6.14 -19.15 14.89
CA ASP A 191 6.88 -20.05 14.00
C ASP A 191 6.03 -21.18 13.40
N GLY A 192 4.74 -21.25 13.74
CA GLY A 192 3.81 -22.29 13.30
C GLY A 192 3.73 -23.52 14.21
N LYS A 193 4.45 -23.56 15.34
CA LYS A 193 4.33 -24.66 16.29
C LYS A 193 2.94 -24.67 16.92
N HIS A 194 2.16 -25.70 16.59
CA HIS A 194 0.88 -26.00 17.22
C HIS A 194 1.08 -26.53 18.64
N LEU A 195 0.49 -25.88 19.65
CA LEU A 195 0.63 -26.28 21.05
C LEU A 195 -0.49 -27.24 21.51
N TRP A 196 -1.74 -26.90 21.21
CA TRP A 196 -2.91 -27.69 21.62
C TRP A 196 -4.15 -27.34 20.79
N ARG A 197 -5.19 -28.18 20.91
CA ARG A 197 -6.53 -27.94 20.36
C ARG A 197 -7.62 -28.21 21.41
N ILE A 198 -8.51 -27.24 21.64
CA ILE A 198 -9.77 -27.41 22.36
C ILE A 198 -10.89 -27.64 21.33
N ASN A 199 -11.79 -28.57 21.62
CA ASN A 199 -12.99 -28.84 20.82
C ASN A 199 -14.23 -28.57 21.67
N LEU A 200 -14.99 -27.52 21.38
CA LEU A 200 -16.17 -27.15 22.18
C LEU A 200 -17.32 -28.17 22.09
N GLY A 201 -17.24 -29.11 21.15
CA GLY A 201 -18.19 -30.18 21.01
C GLY A 201 -19.52 -29.73 20.43
N ARG A 202 -20.50 -30.64 20.47
CA ARG A 202 -21.77 -30.47 19.76
C ARG A 202 -22.75 -29.50 20.44
N ASN A 203 -22.54 -29.21 21.72
CA ASN A 203 -23.48 -28.42 22.53
C ASN A 203 -23.12 -26.93 22.56
N ILE A 204 -22.12 -26.51 21.78
CA ILE A 204 -21.83 -25.11 21.49
C ILE A 204 -22.00 -24.89 19.99
N ARG A 205 -22.93 -24.01 19.62
CA ARG A 205 -23.22 -23.68 18.22
C ARG A 205 -22.14 -22.77 17.66
N ALA A 206 -21.81 -22.93 16.39
CA ALA A 206 -20.86 -22.07 15.69
C ALA A 206 -21.55 -20.84 15.07
N GLY A 207 -20.88 -19.69 15.18
CA GLY A 207 -21.33 -18.41 14.65
C GLY A 207 -20.76 -17.24 15.46
N ALA A 208 -20.81 -16.04 14.89
CA ALA A 208 -20.19 -14.84 15.46
C ALA A 208 -20.67 -14.54 16.89
N HIS A 209 -21.96 -14.75 17.18
CA HIS A 209 -22.57 -14.32 18.44
C HIS A 209 -22.51 -15.36 19.57
N TYR A 210 -21.97 -16.57 19.33
CA TYR A 210 -21.94 -17.64 20.32
C TYR A 210 -20.69 -17.60 21.19
N THR A 211 -19.55 -18.05 20.65
CA THR A 211 -18.34 -18.20 21.45
C THR A 211 -17.54 -16.92 21.46
N GLN A 212 -17.53 -16.26 22.61
CA GLN A 212 -16.67 -15.13 22.93
C GLN A 212 -15.57 -15.64 23.86
N PHE A 213 -14.32 -15.58 23.42
CA PHE A 213 -13.17 -16.14 24.14
C PHE A 213 -12.23 -15.02 24.57
N MET A 214 -11.93 -14.94 25.86
CA MET A 214 -11.02 -13.93 26.41
C MET A 214 -9.66 -14.57 26.66
N VAL A 215 -8.61 -13.92 26.16
CA VAL A 215 -7.22 -14.36 26.33
C VAL A 215 -6.46 -13.29 27.08
N PHE A 216 -6.06 -13.61 28.31
CA PHE A 216 -5.43 -12.68 29.23
C PHE A 216 -4.77 -13.44 30.39
N ASP A 217 -3.74 -12.87 30.99
CA ASP A 217 -3.21 -13.31 32.29
C ASP A 217 -4.16 -12.79 33.37
N PHE A 218 -5.05 -13.65 33.88
CA PHE A 218 -6.09 -13.24 34.83
C PHE A 218 -5.65 -13.33 36.29
N ASP A 219 -4.71 -14.21 36.64
CA ASP A 219 -4.27 -14.40 38.03
C ASP A 219 -2.93 -13.75 38.38
N GLY A 220 -2.23 -13.19 37.38
CA GLY A 220 -0.99 -12.46 37.55
C GLY A 220 0.25 -13.34 37.62
N ASP A 221 0.19 -14.59 37.13
CA ASP A 221 1.35 -15.49 37.08
C ASP A 221 2.27 -15.25 35.86
N HIS A 222 1.95 -14.24 35.03
CA HIS A 222 2.60 -13.88 33.77
C HIS A 222 2.34 -14.85 32.62
N ARG A 223 1.28 -15.66 32.69
CA ARG A 223 0.85 -16.54 31.61
C ARG A 223 -0.60 -16.29 31.33
N ALA A 224 -0.95 -16.17 30.05
CA ALA A 224 -2.32 -15.99 29.66
C ALA A 224 -3.14 -17.27 29.85
N GLU A 225 -4.34 -17.16 30.40
CA GLU A 225 -5.41 -18.14 30.30
C GLU A 225 -6.32 -17.85 29.11
N VAL A 226 -7.16 -18.83 28.80
CA VAL A 226 -8.29 -18.66 27.89
C VAL A 226 -9.59 -18.91 28.65
N VAL A 227 -10.48 -17.93 28.69
CA VAL A 227 -11.79 -18.05 29.35
C VAL A 227 -12.91 -17.97 28.32
N MET A 228 -13.79 -18.98 28.29
CA MET A 228 -14.93 -18.99 27.37
C MET A 228 -16.08 -19.87 27.86
N LYS A 229 -17.25 -19.68 27.24
CA LYS A 229 -18.42 -20.53 27.44
C LYS A 229 -18.17 -21.94 26.89
N THR A 230 -18.49 -22.96 27.68
CA THR A 230 -18.40 -24.37 27.30
C THR A 230 -19.70 -25.10 27.66
N SER A 231 -19.76 -26.39 27.36
CA SER A 231 -20.93 -27.24 27.66
C SER A 231 -20.47 -28.69 27.86
N ASP A 232 -21.39 -29.56 28.28
CA ASP A 232 -21.17 -31.01 28.27
C ASP A 232 -20.64 -31.47 26.90
N GLY A 233 -19.58 -32.27 26.90
CA GLY A 233 -18.94 -32.79 25.70
C GLY A 233 -17.86 -31.89 25.09
N THR A 234 -17.58 -30.72 25.67
CA THR A 234 -16.35 -29.97 25.37
C THR A 234 -15.13 -30.80 25.75
N VAL A 235 -14.12 -30.86 24.88
CA VAL A 235 -12.86 -31.57 25.07
C VAL A 235 -11.73 -30.56 25.14
N ASP A 236 -10.99 -30.58 26.24
CA ASP A 236 -9.87 -29.67 26.47
C ASP A 236 -8.60 -30.07 25.68
N GLY A 237 -7.56 -29.24 25.76
CA GLY A 237 -6.29 -29.44 25.05
C GLY A 237 -5.51 -30.70 25.44
N LYS A 238 -5.85 -31.34 26.56
CA LYS A 238 -5.29 -32.64 26.99
C LYS A 238 -6.22 -33.82 26.68
N GLY A 239 -7.35 -33.58 26.04
CA GLY A 239 -8.32 -34.62 25.68
C GLY A 239 -9.33 -34.96 26.79
N LYS A 240 -9.38 -34.18 27.88
CA LYS A 240 -10.35 -34.39 28.96
C LYS A 240 -11.69 -33.78 28.57
N VAL A 241 -12.75 -34.56 28.77
CA VAL A 241 -14.13 -34.10 28.53
C VAL A 241 -14.64 -33.33 29.75
N ILE A 242 -15.27 -32.18 29.50
CA ILE A 242 -15.99 -31.39 30.49
C ILE A 242 -17.45 -31.87 30.51
N GLY A 243 -17.96 -32.19 31.70
CA GLY A 243 -19.33 -32.63 31.88
C GLY A 243 -19.62 -34.03 31.29
N ASP A 244 -20.83 -34.24 30.79
CA ASP A 244 -21.25 -35.51 30.20
C ASP A 244 -20.85 -35.62 28.71
N ALA A 245 -19.94 -36.55 28.41
CA ALA A 245 -19.48 -36.81 27.05
C ALA A 245 -20.60 -37.26 26.07
N ALA A 246 -21.66 -37.87 26.59
CA ALA A 246 -22.75 -38.42 25.78
C ALA A 246 -23.91 -37.42 25.55
N ALA A 247 -23.94 -36.29 26.26
CA ALA A 247 -25.03 -35.33 26.19
C ALA A 247 -25.14 -34.70 24.80
N ASP A 248 -26.36 -34.61 24.28
CA ASP A 248 -26.69 -33.96 23.02
C ASP A 248 -27.95 -33.11 23.20
N TYR A 249 -27.75 -31.80 23.30
CA TYR A 249 -28.80 -30.81 23.54
C TYR A 249 -29.23 -30.09 22.27
N ARG A 250 -28.76 -30.54 21.11
CA ARG A 250 -29.14 -29.96 19.83
C ARG A 250 -30.58 -30.36 19.52
N ALA A 251 -31.44 -29.36 19.35
CA ALA A 251 -32.78 -29.55 18.81
C ALA A 251 -32.72 -29.88 17.30
N GLU A 252 -33.84 -30.34 16.72
CA GLU A 252 -33.90 -30.70 15.30
C GLU A 252 -33.50 -29.57 14.34
N ASN A 253 -33.70 -28.32 14.77
CA ASN A 253 -33.29 -27.12 14.05
C ASN A 253 -31.81 -26.73 14.27
N GLY A 254 -31.02 -27.57 14.96
CA GLY A 254 -29.60 -27.39 15.23
C GLY A 254 -29.25 -26.37 16.31
N ARG A 255 -30.23 -25.85 17.05
CA ARG A 255 -30.02 -24.92 18.19
C ARG A 255 -29.87 -25.67 19.51
N ILE A 256 -29.26 -25.04 20.51
CA ILE A 256 -29.13 -25.59 21.87
C ILE A 256 -30.02 -24.80 22.80
N LEU A 257 -31.24 -25.30 23.00
CA LEU A 257 -32.30 -24.60 23.75
C LEU A 257 -32.34 -24.99 25.24
N THR A 258 -31.71 -26.11 25.59
CA THR A 258 -31.70 -26.70 26.93
C THR A 258 -30.30 -27.24 27.25
N GLY A 259 -30.15 -27.90 28.41
CA GLY A 259 -28.88 -28.49 28.84
C GLY A 259 -27.97 -27.54 29.59
N ASN A 260 -26.88 -28.08 30.15
CA ASN A 260 -25.97 -27.33 30.99
C ASN A 260 -25.13 -26.35 30.17
N GLU A 261 -24.84 -25.20 30.76
CA GLU A 261 -23.93 -24.22 30.21
C GLU A 261 -22.87 -23.93 31.25
N TYR A 262 -21.61 -23.93 30.82
CA TYR A 262 -20.47 -23.76 31.70
C TYR A 262 -19.63 -22.55 31.29
N LEU A 263 -18.89 -22.01 32.25
CA LEU A 263 -17.79 -21.09 32.03
C LEU A 263 -16.51 -21.81 32.46
N THR A 264 -15.53 -21.90 31.56
CA THR A 264 -14.28 -22.62 31.83
C THR A 264 -13.09 -21.70 31.64
N VAL A 265 -12.16 -21.78 32.60
CA VAL A 265 -10.81 -21.24 32.51
C VAL A 265 -9.90 -22.35 32.00
N PHE A 266 -9.21 -22.11 30.89
CA PHE A 266 -8.24 -23.01 30.30
C PHE A 266 -6.83 -22.47 30.48
N SER A 267 -5.87 -23.35 30.75
CA SER A 267 -4.45 -23.02 30.69
C SER A 267 -4.08 -22.60 29.27
N GLY A 268 -3.51 -21.41 29.08
CA GLY A 268 -3.06 -21.00 27.75
C GLY A 268 -1.93 -21.89 27.21
N ALA A 269 -1.05 -22.42 28.07
CA ALA A 269 0.09 -23.23 27.62
C ALA A 269 -0.32 -24.61 27.07
N THR A 270 -1.42 -25.17 27.60
CA THR A 270 -1.77 -26.58 27.37
C THR A 270 -3.20 -26.80 26.88
N GLY A 271 -4.06 -25.79 26.95
CA GLY A 271 -5.48 -25.89 26.70
C GLY A 271 -6.22 -26.74 27.74
N GLU A 272 -5.59 -27.15 28.84
CA GLU A 272 -6.24 -27.93 29.91
C GLU A 272 -7.30 -27.11 30.63
N ALA A 273 -8.46 -27.71 30.92
CA ALA A 273 -9.48 -27.09 31.74
C ALA A 273 -9.02 -27.01 33.21
N LEU A 274 -8.69 -25.81 33.67
CA LEU A 274 -8.22 -25.53 35.03
C LEU A 274 -9.38 -25.46 36.03
N TYR A 275 -10.46 -24.78 35.64
CA TYR A 275 -11.65 -24.61 36.46
C TYR A 275 -12.89 -24.46 35.59
N THR A 276 -13.97 -25.12 35.98
CA THR A 276 -15.27 -25.04 35.30
C THR A 276 -16.36 -24.76 36.34
N THR A 277 -17.20 -23.77 36.06
CA THR A 277 -18.40 -23.45 36.84
C THR A 277 -19.60 -23.30 35.91
N ASN A 278 -20.81 -23.16 36.46
CA ASN A 278 -21.99 -22.86 35.66
C ASN A 278 -21.86 -21.48 35.00
N TYR A 279 -22.31 -21.37 33.76
CA TYR A 279 -22.30 -20.11 33.04
C TYR A 279 -23.32 -19.14 33.63
N VAL A 280 -22.85 -17.98 34.07
CA VAL A 280 -23.69 -16.83 34.40
C VAL A 280 -23.32 -15.73 33.40
N PRO A 281 -24.26 -15.10 32.70
CA PRO A 281 -25.72 -15.18 32.87
C PRO A 281 -26.39 -16.49 32.39
N GLU A 282 -27.23 -17.07 33.24
CA GLU A 282 -27.95 -18.32 32.92
C GLU A 282 -28.95 -18.16 31.78
N ARG A 283 -29.29 -19.26 31.09
CA ARG A 283 -30.30 -19.27 30.02
C ARG A 283 -31.68 -18.90 30.55
N GLY A 284 -32.09 -19.50 31.66
CA GLY A 284 -33.44 -19.33 32.21
C GLY A 284 -34.56 -19.64 31.21
N ASP A 285 -35.69 -18.97 31.36
CA ASP A 285 -36.79 -19.01 30.39
C ASP A 285 -36.42 -18.22 29.12
N LEU A 286 -36.51 -18.88 27.96
CA LEU A 286 -36.17 -18.27 26.67
C LEU A 286 -37.01 -17.02 26.39
N MET A 287 -38.31 -17.07 26.68
CA MET A 287 -39.20 -15.93 26.47
C MET A 287 -38.84 -14.71 27.33
N GLY A 288 -38.10 -14.91 28.44
CA GLY A 288 -37.52 -13.82 29.23
C GLY A 288 -36.48 -12.98 28.47
N TRP A 289 -35.94 -13.50 27.36
CA TRP A 289 -35.08 -12.78 26.42
C TRP A 289 -35.85 -12.20 25.22
N GLY A 290 -37.16 -12.40 25.13
CA GLY A 290 -38.01 -11.83 24.10
C GLY A 290 -38.26 -12.71 22.87
N ASP A 291 -37.79 -13.97 22.87
CA ASP A 291 -38.19 -15.00 21.91
C ASP A 291 -38.00 -16.42 22.46
N ASP A 292 -38.70 -17.40 21.89
CA ASP A 292 -38.73 -18.81 22.34
C ASP A 292 -37.77 -19.73 21.57
N HIS A 293 -36.98 -19.19 20.64
CA HIS A 293 -36.13 -19.95 19.74
C HIS A 293 -34.64 -19.62 19.91
N ALA A 294 -34.26 -18.97 21.01
CA ALA A 294 -32.89 -18.62 21.36
C ALA A 294 -32.17 -17.78 20.29
N ASN A 295 -32.86 -16.80 19.70
CA ASN A 295 -32.17 -15.76 18.95
C ASN A 295 -31.51 -14.77 19.92
N ARG A 296 -32.33 -14.10 20.74
CA ARG A 296 -31.87 -13.06 21.69
C ARG A 296 -31.13 -13.62 22.89
N SER A 297 -31.52 -14.79 23.38
CA SER A 297 -30.85 -15.42 24.54
C SER A 297 -29.42 -15.85 24.21
N ASP A 298 -29.11 -16.22 22.96
CA ASP A 298 -27.76 -16.63 22.55
C ASP A 298 -26.93 -15.49 21.94
N ARG A 299 -27.24 -14.25 22.31
CA ARG A 299 -26.43 -13.09 21.96
C ARG A 299 -25.41 -12.84 23.05
N TYR A 300 -24.19 -13.35 22.87
CA TYR A 300 -23.13 -13.23 23.86
C TYR A 300 -22.13 -12.15 23.49
N LEU A 301 -21.63 -11.44 24.50
CA LEU A 301 -20.40 -10.64 24.43
C LEU A 301 -19.50 -11.06 25.60
N ALA A 302 -18.23 -10.66 25.58
CA ALA A 302 -17.33 -10.81 26.71
C ALA A 302 -16.27 -9.71 26.71
N CYS A 303 -15.67 -9.42 27.86
CA CYS A 303 -14.53 -8.52 27.94
C CYS A 303 -13.59 -8.84 29.10
N VAL A 304 -12.42 -8.23 29.03
CA VAL A 304 -11.49 -8.08 30.15
C VAL A 304 -11.66 -6.65 30.68
N ALA A 305 -11.65 -6.47 31.99
CA ALA A 305 -11.73 -5.14 32.62
C ALA A 305 -10.99 -5.13 33.96
N TYR A 306 -10.20 -4.10 34.23
CA TYR A 306 -9.57 -3.85 35.53
C TYR A 306 -10.58 -3.23 36.50
N LEU A 307 -11.55 -4.02 36.97
CA LEU A 307 -12.68 -3.58 37.80
C LEU A 307 -12.29 -3.19 39.25
N ASP A 308 -11.04 -3.42 39.65
CA ASP A 308 -10.45 -2.92 40.89
C ASP A 308 -9.27 -1.96 40.65
N GLY A 309 -9.04 -1.60 39.37
CA GLY A 309 -7.91 -0.79 38.92
C GLY A 309 -6.53 -1.47 38.97
N VAL A 310 -6.47 -2.76 39.34
CA VAL A 310 -5.22 -3.48 39.59
C VAL A 310 -5.14 -4.80 38.83
N HIS A 311 -6.13 -5.67 38.96
CA HIS A 311 -6.18 -7.01 38.38
C HIS A 311 -7.25 -7.10 37.30
N PRO A 312 -7.01 -7.83 36.21
CA PRO A 312 -8.00 -8.04 35.17
C PRO A 312 -9.09 -9.01 35.65
N SER A 313 -10.35 -8.59 35.54
CA SER A 313 -11.53 -9.43 35.66
C SER A 313 -12.02 -9.86 34.28
N VAL A 314 -12.66 -11.02 34.18
CA VAL A 314 -13.42 -11.42 32.99
C VAL A 314 -14.90 -11.09 33.19
N VAL A 315 -15.53 -10.48 32.18
CA VAL A 315 -16.96 -10.16 32.19
C VAL A 315 -17.65 -10.90 31.06
N MET A 316 -18.61 -11.75 31.40
CA MET A 316 -19.42 -12.50 30.45
C MET A 316 -20.80 -11.85 30.31
N CYS A 317 -21.23 -11.62 29.08
CA CYS A 317 -22.45 -10.88 28.79
C CYS A 317 -23.44 -11.75 28.01
N ARG A 318 -24.74 -11.56 28.28
CA ARG A 318 -25.83 -12.23 27.56
C ARG A 318 -26.97 -11.24 27.32
N GLY A 319 -27.41 -11.16 26.08
CA GLY A 319 -28.52 -10.34 25.62
C GLY A 319 -28.21 -8.85 25.49
N TYR A 320 -28.73 -8.24 24.43
CA TYR A 320 -28.64 -6.79 24.20
C TYR A 320 -29.85 -6.18 23.49
N TYR A 321 -30.67 -6.96 22.79
CA TYR A 321 -31.89 -6.46 22.16
C TYR A 321 -33.04 -6.18 23.14
N THR A 322 -33.05 -6.84 24.29
CA THR A 322 -34.13 -6.82 25.29
C THR A 322 -33.50 -6.91 26.69
N ARG A 323 -33.62 -8.04 27.40
CA ARG A 323 -32.88 -8.31 28.64
C ARG A 323 -31.38 -8.31 28.35
N THR A 324 -30.63 -7.70 29.25
CA THR A 324 -29.18 -7.54 29.19
C THR A 324 -28.60 -7.87 30.53
N VAL A 325 -27.69 -8.83 30.56
CA VAL A 325 -27.04 -9.28 31.79
C VAL A 325 -25.54 -9.33 31.59
N LEU A 326 -24.79 -8.76 32.52
CA LEU A 326 -23.33 -8.79 32.57
C LEU A 326 -22.91 -9.40 33.91
N ALA A 327 -22.00 -10.37 33.88
CA ALA A 327 -21.49 -11.03 35.08
C ALA A 327 -19.97 -10.97 35.09
N ALA A 328 -19.40 -10.34 36.11
CA ALA A 328 -17.96 -10.20 36.29
C ALA A 328 -17.40 -11.30 37.19
N PHE A 329 -16.20 -11.78 36.88
CA PHE A 329 -15.50 -12.81 37.62
C PHE A 329 -14.02 -12.50 37.76
N ASP A 330 -13.46 -12.90 38.90
CA ASP A 330 -12.04 -12.80 39.22
C ASP A 330 -11.45 -14.22 39.27
N TRP A 331 -10.35 -14.45 38.55
CA TRP A 331 -9.59 -15.70 38.60
C TRP A 331 -8.35 -15.50 39.49
N ASN A 332 -8.10 -16.44 40.40
CA ASN A 332 -6.97 -16.35 41.33
C ASN A 332 -5.98 -17.53 41.21
N GLY A 333 -6.01 -18.24 40.07
CA GLY A 333 -5.23 -19.45 39.83
C GLY A 333 -5.85 -20.74 40.38
N LYS A 334 -6.98 -20.66 41.10
CA LYS A 334 -7.61 -21.82 41.73
C LYS A 334 -9.13 -21.86 41.55
N GLU A 335 -9.80 -20.74 41.70
CA GLU A 335 -11.25 -20.62 41.56
C GLU A 335 -11.62 -19.37 40.76
N LEU A 336 -12.72 -19.48 40.01
CA LEU A 336 -13.33 -18.35 39.31
C LEU A 336 -14.46 -17.80 40.18
N LYS A 337 -14.22 -16.67 40.84
CA LYS A 337 -15.14 -16.07 41.80
C LYS A 337 -15.98 -14.99 41.15
N GLN A 338 -17.31 -15.10 41.24
CA GLN A 338 -18.21 -14.06 40.77
C GLN A 338 -18.06 -12.78 41.62
N ARG A 339 -17.82 -11.65 40.96
CA ARG A 339 -17.67 -10.32 41.56
C ARG A 339 -19.01 -9.61 41.69
N TRP A 340 -19.74 -9.50 40.59
CA TRP A 340 -21.08 -8.90 40.54
C TRP A 340 -21.88 -9.41 39.34
N VAL A 341 -23.20 -9.18 39.35
CA VAL A 341 -24.09 -9.41 38.20
C VAL A 341 -25.00 -8.20 38.04
N PHE A 342 -24.94 -7.58 36.86
CA PHE A 342 -25.86 -6.57 36.40
C PHE A 342 -26.97 -7.24 35.59
N ASP A 343 -28.25 -6.94 35.84
CA ASP A 343 -29.39 -7.49 35.10
C ASP A 343 -30.45 -6.41 34.84
N SER A 344 -30.71 -6.11 33.57
CA SER A 344 -31.69 -5.09 33.17
C SER A 344 -33.15 -5.45 33.53
N ASN A 345 -33.44 -6.70 33.92
CA ASN A 345 -34.76 -7.04 34.46
C ASN A 345 -34.98 -6.56 35.90
N GLN A 346 -33.94 -6.12 36.60
CA GLN A 346 -34.11 -5.45 37.89
C GLN A 346 -34.77 -4.09 37.66
N PRO A 347 -35.78 -3.68 38.46
CA PRO A 347 -36.52 -2.44 38.23
C PRO A 347 -35.66 -1.17 38.13
N GLU A 348 -34.53 -1.14 38.85
CA GLU A 348 -33.57 -0.04 38.82
C GLU A 348 -32.80 0.08 37.49
N TRP A 349 -32.68 -1.01 36.73
CA TRP A 349 -31.89 -1.09 35.49
C TRP A 349 -32.72 -1.31 34.23
N SER A 350 -34.05 -1.15 34.29
CA SER A 350 -34.95 -1.45 33.17
C SER A 350 -34.68 -0.63 31.90
N ASN A 351 -34.11 0.57 32.04
CA ASN A 351 -33.74 1.44 30.92
C ASN A 351 -32.42 1.03 30.22
N TYR A 352 -31.70 0.03 30.73
CA TYR A 352 -30.51 -0.53 30.09
C TYR A 352 -30.86 -1.67 29.12
N ALA A 353 -32.10 -2.16 29.16
CA ALA A 353 -32.61 -3.11 28.18
C ALA A 353 -32.57 -2.52 26.76
N GLY A 354 -32.19 -3.34 25.78
CA GLY A 354 -32.19 -2.95 24.37
C GLY A 354 -31.06 -2.04 23.93
N GLN A 355 -30.05 -1.78 24.76
CA GLN A 355 -29.01 -0.78 24.50
C GLN A 355 -27.69 -1.34 23.95
N GLY A 356 -27.39 -2.61 24.17
CA GLY A 356 -26.10 -3.19 23.80
C GLY A 356 -25.91 -3.31 22.30
N ASN A 357 -24.66 -3.30 21.85
CA ASN A 357 -24.27 -3.50 20.45
C ASN A 357 -23.89 -4.96 20.19
N HIS A 358 -23.51 -5.27 18.96
CA HIS A 358 -22.76 -6.50 18.63
C HIS A 358 -21.27 -6.43 19.03
N ASN A 359 -20.93 -5.56 19.96
CA ASN A 359 -19.58 -5.28 20.44
C ASN A 359 -19.68 -4.43 21.72
N LEU A 360 -18.57 -4.27 22.41
CA LEU A 360 -18.44 -3.41 23.59
C LEU A 360 -17.06 -2.73 23.58
N ARG A 361 -16.87 -1.77 24.49
CA ARG A 361 -15.57 -1.18 24.80
C ARG A 361 -15.38 -1.09 26.30
N VAL A 362 -14.13 -0.99 26.72
CA VAL A 362 -13.74 -0.98 28.11
C VAL A 362 -12.66 0.07 28.30
N GLY A 363 -12.76 0.80 29.40
CA GLY A 363 -11.74 1.73 29.85
C GLY A 363 -12.24 2.53 31.04
N ASP A 364 -11.31 3.07 31.82
CA ASP A 364 -11.59 4.10 32.82
C ASP A 364 -12.12 5.37 32.14
N VAL A 365 -13.44 5.58 32.21
CA VAL A 365 -14.10 6.72 31.57
C VAL A 365 -14.33 7.87 32.55
N ASP A 366 -14.45 7.59 33.85
CA ASP A 366 -14.80 8.58 34.87
C ASP A 366 -13.61 9.08 35.72
N GLY A 367 -12.44 8.47 35.55
CA GLY A 367 -11.15 8.88 36.10
C GLY A 367 -10.87 8.34 37.51
N ASP A 368 -11.53 7.26 37.92
CA ASP A 368 -11.32 6.65 39.24
C ASP A 368 -10.21 5.57 39.26
N GLY A 369 -9.64 5.25 38.10
CA GLY A 369 -8.59 4.26 37.91
C GLY A 369 -9.09 2.84 37.68
N CYS A 370 -10.40 2.60 37.69
CA CYS A 370 -11.06 1.33 37.38
C CYS A 370 -11.68 1.38 35.99
N ASP A 371 -11.87 0.21 35.38
CA ASP A 371 -12.50 0.13 34.05
C ASP A 371 -14.03 0.07 34.12
N GLU A 372 -14.68 0.88 33.29
CA GLU A 372 -16.11 0.78 32.99
C GLU A 372 -16.34 0.02 31.68
N ILE A 373 -17.56 -0.49 31.51
CA ILE A 373 -17.96 -1.24 30.31
C ILE A 373 -18.93 -0.42 29.49
N MET A 374 -18.44 0.08 28.36
CA MET A 374 -19.23 0.73 27.32
C MET A 374 -19.98 -0.33 26.50
N TYR A 375 -21.24 -0.55 26.85
CA TYR A 375 -22.08 -1.60 26.29
C TYR A 375 -23.07 -1.01 25.26
N GLY A 376 -22.53 -0.58 24.11
CA GLY A 376 -23.30 0.16 23.10
C GLY A 376 -23.84 1.47 23.67
N SER A 377 -25.16 1.64 23.62
CA SER A 377 -25.89 2.84 24.06
C SER A 377 -26.02 3.03 25.58
N CYS A 378 -25.38 2.20 26.39
CA CYS A 378 -25.29 2.34 27.85
C CYS A 378 -23.87 2.05 28.37
N ALA A 379 -23.63 2.37 29.64
CA ALA A 379 -22.38 2.10 30.34
C ALA A 379 -22.65 1.44 31.70
N ILE A 380 -21.84 0.44 32.06
CA ILE A 380 -21.88 -0.25 33.35
C ILE A 380 -20.60 0.11 34.10
N ASP A 381 -20.79 0.57 35.34
CA ASP A 381 -19.75 1.00 36.26
C ASP A 381 -18.87 -0.19 36.71
N HIS A 382 -17.62 0.05 37.14
CA HIS A 382 -16.67 -0.99 37.56
C HIS A 382 -17.22 -1.91 38.67
N ASN A 383 -18.15 -1.37 39.48
CA ASN A 383 -18.81 -2.07 40.59
C ASN A 383 -20.10 -2.83 40.20
N GLY A 384 -20.45 -2.86 38.91
CA GLY A 384 -21.59 -3.60 38.37
C GLY A 384 -22.92 -2.85 38.43
N LYS A 385 -22.94 -1.56 38.77
CA LYS A 385 -24.12 -0.71 38.66
C LYS A 385 -24.22 -0.10 37.27
N GLY A 386 -25.43 0.28 36.86
CA GLY A 386 -25.59 1.07 35.65
C GLY A 386 -25.04 2.50 35.85
N LEU A 387 -24.12 2.93 34.99
CA LEU A 387 -23.58 4.29 35.00
C LEU A 387 -24.54 5.26 34.28
N TYR A 388 -24.89 4.96 33.02
CA TYR A 388 -25.96 5.64 32.30
C TYR A 388 -26.56 4.78 31.17
N SER A 389 -27.76 5.15 30.72
CA SER A 389 -28.34 4.67 29.46
C SER A 389 -28.82 5.86 28.62
N THR A 390 -28.48 5.88 27.33
CA THR A 390 -28.90 6.95 26.40
C THR A 390 -30.31 6.76 25.86
N GLY A 391 -30.84 5.54 25.87
CA GLY A 391 -32.12 5.19 25.26
C GLY A 391 -32.12 5.18 23.72
N MET A 392 -30.94 5.24 23.09
CA MET A 392 -30.79 5.19 21.63
C MET A 392 -30.81 3.76 21.08
N GLY A 393 -30.65 2.76 21.94
CA GLY A 393 -30.82 1.36 21.58
C GLY A 393 -29.60 0.74 20.88
N HIS A 394 -29.83 -0.41 20.27
CA HIS A 394 -28.80 -1.26 19.67
C HIS A 394 -28.10 -0.68 18.43
N GLY A 395 -26.82 -1.05 18.28
CA GLY A 395 -25.93 -0.69 17.19
C GLY A 395 -24.94 -1.79 16.75
N ASP A 396 -24.26 -1.53 15.63
CA ASP A 396 -23.37 -2.49 14.95
C ASP A 396 -21.87 -2.13 15.01
N ALA A 397 -21.54 -0.90 15.41
CA ALA A 397 -20.18 -0.41 15.50
C ALA A 397 -20.06 0.72 16.51
N MET A 398 -19.03 0.66 17.35
CA MET A 398 -18.73 1.69 18.34
C MET A 398 -17.24 1.93 18.47
N HIS A 399 -16.89 3.15 18.86
CA HIS A 399 -15.53 3.63 18.99
C HIS A 399 -15.35 4.41 20.30
N LEU A 400 -14.46 3.96 21.18
CA LEU A 400 -14.08 4.60 22.45
C LEU A 400 -12.62 5.02 22.37
N THR A 401 -12.34 6.32 22.41
CA THR A 401 -10.99 6.87 22.50
C THR A 401 -11.06 8.34 22.92
N GLN A 402 -9.93 9.03 22.98
CA GLN A 402 -9.87 10.49 23.10
C GLN A 402 -9.92 11.11 21.69
N PHE A 403 -11.08 11.65 21.31
CA PHE A 403 -11.30 12.22 19.97
C PHE A 403 -10.87 13.68 19.89
N ASP A 404 -11.06 14.43 20.97
CA ASP A 404 -10.71 15.85 21.06
C ASP A 404 -9.34 15.99 21.76
N PRO A 405 -8.27 16.40 21.05
CA PRO A 405 -6.93 16.50 21.63
C PRO A 405 -6.83 17.58 22.71
N SER A 406 -7.82 18.48 22.80
CA SER A 406 -7.91 19.51 23.85
C SER A 406 -8.69 19.06 25.09
N ASN A 407 -9.36 17.92 25.02
CA ASN A 407 -10.16 17.36 26.11
C ASN A 407 -9.60 15.98 26.50
N PRO A 408 -9.08 15.82 27.73
CA PRO A 408 -8.43 14.58 28.12
C PRO A 408 -9.43 13.43 28.36
N LYS A 409 -10.74 13.71 28.43
CA LYS A 409 -11.78 12.69 28.58
C LYS A 409 -11.89 11.77 27.37
N LEU A 410 -12.37 10.56 27.58
CA LEU A 410 -12.80 9.67 26.50
C LEU A 410 -14.20 10.06 25.98
N GLN A 411 -14.45 9.77 24.70
CA GLN A 411 -15.75 9.90 24.06
C GLN A 411 -16.13 8.61 23.34
N VAL A 412 -17.42 8.46 23.04
CA VAL A 412 -17.93 7.36 22.25
C VAL A 412 -18.61 7.85 20.98
N TRP A 413 -18.16 7.32 19.84
CA TRP A 413 -18.85 7.40 18.55
C TRP A 413 -19.53 6.07 18.25
N ASP A 414 -20.85 6.10 18.01
CA ASP A 414 -21.68 4.90 17.91
C ASP A 414 -22.76 5.05 16.83
N CYS A 415 -23.12 3.96 16.16
CA CYS A 415 -24.21 3.92 15.19
C CYS A 415 -25.39 3.08 15.68
N HIS A 416 -26.61 3.40 15.24
CA HIS A 416 -27.86 2.85 15.78
C HIS A 416 -28.71 2.23 14.67
N GLU A 417 -29.24 1.03 14.91
CA GLU A 417 -30.06 0.29 13.93
C GLU A 417 -31.54 0.71 13.92
N ASN A 418 -31.98 1.44 14.95
CA ASN A 418 -33.39 1.69 15.25
C ASN A 418 -34.15 2.60 14.26
N LYS A 419 -33.50 3.05 13.17
CA LYS A 419 -34.07 3.92 12.12
C LYS A 419 -34.61 5.26 12.63
N ARG A 420 -34.04 5.76 13.72
CA ARG A 420 -34.37 7.05 14.33
C ARG A 420 -33.11 7.83 14.70
N ASP A 421 -32.17 7.18 15.38
CA ASP A 421 -31.07 7.87 16.05
C ASP A 421 -29.80 7.99 15.21
N GLY A 422 -29.64 7.16 14.17
CA GLY A 422 -28.54 7.26 13.21
C GLY A 422 -27.17 7.04 13.84
N SER A 423 -26.42 8.09 14.15
CA SER A 423 -25.13 8.00 14.83
C SER A 423 -24.99 9.09 15.90
N SER A 424 -24.37 8.77 17.04
CA SER A 424 -24.19 9.70 18.16
C SER A 424 -22.76 9.77 18.65
N PHE A 425 -22.32 10.99 18.98
CA PHE A 425 -21.05 11.27 19.64
C PHE A 425 -21.33 11.76 21.06
N ARG A 426 -20.76 11.11 22.07
CA ARG A 426 -21.08 11.36 23.48
C ARG A 426 -19.86 11.34 24.39
N ASP A 427 -19.95 12.06 25.50
CA ASP A 427 -19.01 11.94 26.62
C ASP A 427 -19.14 10.54 27.24
N ALA A 428 -18.02 9.83 27.38
CA ALA A 428 -18.01 8.41 27.74
C ALA A 428 -18.38 8.14 29.21
N ALA A 429 -18.16 9.10 30.12
CA ALA A 429 -18.49 8.95 31.55
C ALA A 429 -19.97 9.23 31.84
N THR A 430 -20.52 10.24 31.16
CA THR A 430 -21.85 10.78 31.51
C THR A 430 -22.96 10.38 30.54
N GLY A 431 -22.59 9.88 29.36
CA GLY A 431 -23.54 9.60 28.28
C GLY A 431 -24.14 10.83 27.64
N LYS A 432 -23.69 12.03 28.03
CA LYS A 432 -24.16 13.28 27.46
C LYS A 432 -23.82 13.32 25.97
N VAL A 433 -24.86 13.35 25.14
CA VAL A 433 -24.74 13.50 23.69
C VAL A 433 -24.15 14.88 23.39
N LEU A 434 -22.97 14.88 22.78
CA LEU A 434 -22.27 16.09 22.33
C LEU A 434 -22.88 16.57 21.02
N TRP A 435 -23.12 15.63 20.09
CA TRP A 435 -23.94 15.84 18.89
C TRP A 435 -24.44 14.49 18.34
N GLN A 436 -25.42 14.56 17.44
CA GLN A 436 -26.08 13.40 16.83
C GLN A 436 -26.42 13.69 15.38
N VAL A 437 -26.27 12.68 14.51
CA VAL A 437 -26.80 12.69 13.14
C VAL A 437 -27.91 11.65 13.07
N LYS A 438 -29.17 12.12 13.07
CA LYS A 438 -30.34 11.25 12.97
C LYS A 438 -30.47 10.67 11.58
N SER A 439 -31.04 9.46 11.51
CA SER A 439 -31.26 8.75 10.25
C SER A 439 -32.56 7.96 10.32
N SER A 440 -33.27 7.87 9.19
CA SER A 440 -34.48 7.03 9.03
C SER A 440 -34.16 5.64 8.49
N ILE A 441 -32.87 5.30 8.38
CA ILE A 441 -32.39 3.97 7.98
C ILE A 441 -31.60 3.36 9.12
N ASP A 442 -31.38 2.05 9.02
CA ASP A 442 -30.39 1.34 9.83
C ASP A 442 -28.99 1.83 9.42
N VAL A 443 -28.22 2.32 10.39
CA VAL A 443 -26.83 2.72 10.20
C VAL A 443 -25.94 1.62 10.75
N GLY A 444 -25.73 0.57 9.96
CA GLY A 444 -25.01 -0.64 10.39
C GLY A 444 -23.46 -0.54 10.39
N ARG A 445 -22.87 0.64 10.21
CA ARG A 445 -21.41 0.87 10.24
C ARG A 445 -21.05 2.29 10.67
N ALA A 446 -20.01 2.41 11.49
CA ALA A 446 -19.36 3.66 11.87
C ALA A 446 -17.84 3.47 11.96
N MET A 447 -17.09 4.53 11.70
CA MET A 447 -15.64 4.56 11.79
C MET A 447 -15.15 5.86 12.44
N ALA A 448 -14.03 5.76 13.15
CA ALA A 448 -13.29 6.85 13.74
C ALA A 448 -11.79 6.65 13.53
N ALA A 449 -11.12 7.64 12.93
CA ALA A 449 -9.68 7.65 12.70
C ALA A 449 -9.22 9.09 12.42
N ASP A 450 -8.05 9.48 12.94
CA ASP A 450 -7.40 10.75 12.58
C ASP A 450 -6.76 10.56 11.19
N ILE A 451 -7.32 11.21 10.18
CA ILE A 451 -6.98 11.03 8.76
C ILE A 451 -6.64 12.34 8.07
N ASP A 452 -6.95 13.48 8.68
CA ASP A 452 -6.76 14.79 8.09
C ASP A 452 -6.00 15.73 9.05
N PRO A 453 -4.69 15.95 8.85
CA PRO A 453 -3.87 16.75 9.76
C PRO A 453 -4.24 18.24 9.74
N THR A 454 -5.17 18.65 8.86
CA THR A 454 -5.68 20.03 8.78
C THR A 454 -6.90 20.26 9.66
N ASN A 455 -7.52 19.18 10.16
CA ASN A 455 -8.57 19.24 11.16
C ASN A 455 -8.07 18.62 12.48
N PRO A 456 -8.12 19.34 13.61
CA PRO A 456 -7.69 18.75 14.87
C PRO A 456 -8.57 17.56 15.29
N GLY A 457 -7.92 16.55 15.88
CA GLY A 457 -8.54 15.39 16.50
C GLY A 457 -9.01 14.30 15.54
N VAL A 458 -9.78 13.36 16.08
CA VAL A 458 -10.20 12.15 15.36
C VAL A 458 -11.43 12.43 14.51
N GLU A 459 -11.34 12.23 13.19
CA GLU A 459 -12.50 12.26 12.29
C GLU A 459 -13.42 11.06 12.49
N MET A 460 -14.70 11.26 12.18
CA MET A 460 -15.77 10.28 12.30
C MET A 460 -16.64 10.24 11.06
N TRP A 461 -17.05 9.04 10.64
CA TRP A 461 -18.02 8.85 9.58
C TRP A 461 -18.87 7.60 9.77
N SER A 462 -20.04 7.59 9.13
CA SER A 462 -20.94 6.46 9.02
C SER A 462 -21.66 6.51 7.68
N LEU A 463 -22.37 5.46 7.29
CA LEU A 463 -23.11 5.44 6.02
C LEU A 463 -24.16 6.57 5.90
N ALA A 464 -24.61 7.13 7.03
CA ALA A 464 -25.60 8.20 7.10
C ALA A 464 -25.08 9.49 7.74
N SER A 465 -23.77 9.62 8.03
CA SER A 465 -23.22 10.82 8.66
C SER A 465 -23.26 12.05 7.75
N GLY A 466 -23.47 11.87 6.44
CA GLY A 466 -23.47 12.97 5.46
C GLY A 466 -22.08 13.52 5.16
N GLY A 467 -21.04 12.72 5.41
CA GLY A 467 -19.64 13.10 5.22
C GLY A 467 -18.73 12.67 6.37
N ILE A 468 -17.44 12.93 6.19
CA ILE A 468 -16.43 12.91 7.26
C ILE A 468 -16.69 14.11 8.17
N ARG A 469 -16.75 13.88 9.48
CA ARG A 469 -17.00 14.91 10.49
C ARG A 469 -15.90 14.97 11.53
N ASN A 470 -15.65 16.16 12.06
CA ASN A 470 -14.75 16.32 13.20
C ASN A 470 -15.47 16.09 14.54
N PHE A 471 -14.74 16.17 15.66
CA PHE A 471 -15.29 16.00 17.01
C PHE A 471 -16.34 17.05 17.41
N LYS A 472 -16.43 18.17 16.69
CA LYS A 472 -17.49 19.19 16.87
C LYS A 472 -18.76 18.92 16.06
N GLY A 473 -18.73 17.90 15.18
CA GLY A 473 -19.83 17.53 14.31
C GLY A 473 -19.87 18.31 12.99
N GLU A 474 -18.83 19.08 12.67
CA GLU A 474 -18.73 19.84 11.41
C GLU A 474 -18.30 18.91 10.27
N VAL A 475 -18.85 19.11 9.06
CA VAL A 475 -18.49 18.29 7.89
C VAL A 475 -17.18 18.78 7.28
N ILE A 476 -16.15 17.93 7.33
CA ILE A 476 -14.82 18.17 6.75
C ILE A 476 -14.82 17.86 5.26
N ASN A 477 -15.48 16.76 4.89
CA ASN A 477 -15.65 16.33 3.52
C ASN A 477 -17.02 15.65 3.35
N PRO A 478 -17.91 16.14 2.47
CA PRO A 478 -19.21 15.53 2.25
C PRO A 478 -19.14 14.18 1.51
N ASP A 479 -18.02 13.85 0.87
CA ASP A 479 -17.85 12.59 0.13
C ASP A 479 -17.09 11.53 0.95
N ILE A 480 -17.75 10.39 1.18
CA ILE A 480 -17.16 9.21 1.83
C ILE A 480 -17.21 7.97 0.92
N ARG A 481 -17.56 8.11 -0.36
CA ARG A 481 -17.82 6.95 -1.25
C ARG A 481 -16.63 5.99 -1.37
N THR A 482 -15.42 6.52 -1.24
CA THR A 482 -14.17 5.73 -1.32
C THR A 482 -13.61 5.35 0.05
N LEU A 483 -14.18 5.85 1.15
CA LEU A 483 -13.69 5.55 2.50
C LEU A 483 -14.30 4.24 3.03
N PRO A 484 -13.46 3.27 3.43
CA PRO A 484 -13.94 2.10 4.14
C PRO A 484 -14.60 2.46 5.48
N VAL A 485 -15.58 1.67 5.91
CA VAL A 485 -16.24 1.78 7.22
C VAL A 485 -16.17 0.42 7.92
N ASN A 486 -14.96 0.03 8.34
CA ASN A 486 -14.68 -1.29 8.90
C ASN A 486 -13.64 -1.27 10.05
N MET A 487 -12.35 -1.27 9.72
CA MET A 487 -11.22 -1.19 10.67
C MET A 487 -10.33 0.02 10.35
N ALA A 488 -9.52 0.43 11.33
CA ALA A 488 -8.45 1.41 11.18
C ALA A 488 -7.14 0.80 11.68
N VAL A 489 -6.01 1.17 11.07
CA VAL A 489 -4.70 0.57 11.31
C VAL A 489 -3.61 1.64 11.21
N TRP A 490 -2.72 1.75 12.19
CA TRP A 490 -1.49 2.53 12.01
C TRP A 490 -0.48 1.71 11.21
N TRP A 491 -0.38 1.98 9.92
CA TRP A 491 0.40 1.16 9.01
C TRP A 491 1.66 1.86 8.52
N ASP A 492 1.58 3.13 8.08
CA ASP A 492 2.77 3.83 7.59
C ASP A 492 3.54 4.58 8.67
N GLY A 493 4.43 5.48 8.26
CA GLY A 493 5.37 6.14 9.15
C GLY A 493 4.90 7.46 9.76
N ASP A 494 3.77 8.00 9.33
CA ASP A 494 3.21 9.23 9.90
C ASP A 494 2.31 8.95 11.11
N LEU A 495 1.69 10.00 11.66
CA LEU A 495 0.83 9.89 12.85
C LEU A 495 -0.66 9.76 12.51
N LEU A 496 -1.03 9.83 11.22
CA LEU A 496 -2.39 9.56 10.78
C LEU A 496 -2.66 8.06 10.81
N ARG A 497 -3.93 7.69 10.74
CA ARG A 497 -4.34 6.28 10.80
C ARG A 497 -4.95 5.85 9.48
N GLU A 498 -4.48 4.74 8.94
CA GLU A 498 -5.01 4.16 7.70
C GLU A 498 -6.31 3.38 7.94
N MET A 499 -7.00 3.03 6.85
CA MET A 499 -8.23 2.24 6.86
C MET A 499 -7.93 0.81 6.43
N LEU A 500 -8.39 -0.17 7.21
CA LEU A 500 -8.30 -1.59 6.89
C LEU A 500 -9.69 -2.13 6.53
N ASN A 501 -9.79 -2.80 5.39
CA ASN A 501 -11.00 -3.48 4.98
C ASN A 501 -10.69 -4.63 4.04
N LYS A 502 -11.27 -5.81 4.29
CA LYS A 502 -10.90 -7.05 3.61
C LYS A 502 -9.41 -7.35 3.81
N ASN A 503 -8.66 -7.52 2.73
CA ASN A 503 -7.22 -7.73 2.68
C ASN A 503 -6.47 -6.48 2.18
N VAL A 504 -7.03 -5.28 2.36
CA VAL A 504 -6.48 -4.02 1.84
C VAL A 504 -6.33 -3.00 2.96
N VAL A 505 -5.15 -2.38 3.03
CA VAL A 505 -4.93 -1.14 3.78
C VAL A 505 -4.95 0.02 2.80
N SER A 506 -5.70 1.08 3.11
CA SER A 506 -5.86 2.27 2.28
C SER A 506 -5.54 3.53 3.09
N LYS A 507 -4.97 4.55 2.44
CA LYS A 507 -4.68 5.85 3.05
C LYS A 507 -5.60 6.93 2.48
N TYR A 508 -6.08 7.81 3.34
CA TYR A 508 -6.82 9.00 2.94
C TYR A 508 -5.84 10.13 2.67
N ASP A 509 -5.88 10.66 1.46
CA ASP A 509 -5.15 11.86 1.08
C ASP A 509 -6.06 13.07 1.32
N TRP A 510 -5.76 13.82 2.38
CA TRP A 510 -6.52 15.01 2.77
C TRP A 510 -6.43 16.16 1.75
N LYS A 511 -5.37 16.20 0.92
CA LYS A 511 -5.22 17.23 -0.12
C LYS A 511 -6.16 16.96 -1.29
N THR A 512 -6.22 15.70 -1.75
CA THR A 512 -7.10 15.31 -2.86
C THR A 512 -8.49 14.86 -2.42
N LYS A 513 -8.69 14.69 -1.11
CA LYS A 513 -9.93 14.24 -0.47
C LYS A 513 -10.38 12.85 -0.94
N LYS A 514 -9.42 11.96 -1.19
CA LYS A 514 -9.65 10.59 -1.70
C LYS A 514 -8.93 9.57 -0.85
N CYS A 515 -9.58 8.42 -0.66
CA CYS A 515 -8.95 7.24 -0.08
C CYS A 515 -8.49 6.29 -1.19
N SER A 516 -7.22 5.90 -1.16
CA SER A 516 -6.59 5.02 -2.15
C SER A 516 -5.90 3.83 -1.47
N PRO A 517 -5.89 2.63 -2.08
CA PRO A 517 -5.14 1.49 -1.56
C PRO A 517 -3.65 1.83 -1.39
N LEU A 518 -3.11 1.51 -0.22
CA LEU A 518 -1.69 1.59 0.11
C LEU A 518 -1.00 0.23 -0.07
N VAL A 519 -1.65 -0.84 0.39
CA VAL A 519 -1.18 -2.22 0.17
C VAL A 519 -2.35 -3.18 0.04
N VAL A 520 -2.21 -4.16 -0.86
CA VAL A 520 -3.11 -5.30 -1.02
C VAL A 520 -2.37 -6.56 -0.59
N PHE A 521 -2.93 -7.31 0.34
CA PHE A 521 -2.36 -8.55 0.85
C PHE A 521 -2.76 -9.73 -0.04
N GLU A 522 -2.02 -9.91 -1.13
CA GLU A 522 -2.29 -10.93 -2.15
C GLU A 522 -2.24 -12.36 -1.61
N GLY A 523 -3.20 -13.20 -2.00
CA GLY A 523 -3.34 -14.59 -1.54
C GLY A 523 -3.81 -14.75 -0.09
N ALA A 524 -4.26 -13.67 0.54
CA ALA A 524 -4.87 -13.66 1.86
C ALA A 524 -6.33 -13.19 1.79
N MET A 525 -7.16 -13.64 2.73
CA MET A 525 -8.58 -13.32 2.78
C MET A 525 -9.01 -12.82 4.16
N SER A 526 -10.03 -11.97 4.16
CA SER A 526 -10.78 -11.64 5.36
C SER A 526 -11.78 -12.72 5.76
N ASN A 527 -12.39 -12.51 6.93
CA ASN A 527 -13.34 -13.38 7.59
C ASN A 527 -14.74 -12.76 7.68
N ASN A 528 -15.69 -13.54 8.20
CA ASN A 528 -17.01 -13.08 8.64
C ASN A 528 -17.86 -12.43 7.54
N GLY A 529 -17.73 -12.93 6.31
CA GLY A 529 -18.54 -12.51 5.16
C GLY A 529 -18.42 -11.01 4.86
N THR A 530 -19.56 -10.30 4.89
CA THR A 530 -19.60 -8.86 4.62
C THR A 530 -18.97 -8.01 5.72
N LYS A 531 -18.78 -8.55 6.94
CA LYS A 531 -17.99 -7.87 7.98
C LYS A 531 -16.53 -7.74 7.54
N SER A 532 -16.00 -8.71 6.80
CA SER A 532 -14.71 -8.63 6.11
C SER A 532 -13.57 -8.23 7.04
N THR A 533 -13.50 -8.87 8.20
CA THR A 533 -12.54 -8.61 9.28
C THR A 533 -11.24 -9.39 9.06
N PRO A 534 -10.09 -8.91 9.56
CA PRO A 534 -8.92 -9.77 9.70
C PRO A 534 -9.17 -10.87 10.75
N CYS A 535 -8.27 -11.84 10.86
CA CYS A 535 -8.25 -12.74 12.02
C CYS A 535 -7.94 -11.94 13.29
N LEU A 536 -6.98 -11.00 13.19
CA LEU A 536 -6.60 -10.06 14.25
C LEU A 536 -5.85 -8.86 13.65
N GLN A 537 -5.88 -7.71 14.32
CA GLN A 537 -5.10 -6.52 13.99
C GLN A 537 -4.66 -5.81 15.28
N GLY A 538 -3.43 -5.28 15.31
CA GLY A 538 -2.87 -4.53 16.45
C GLY A 538 -1.33 -4.54 16.49
N ASP A 539 -0.70 -3.78 17.37
CA ASP A 539 0.73 -3.85 17.71
C ASP A 539 0.97 -5.22 18.38
N LEU A 540 1.45 -6.21 17.60
CA LEU A 540 1.67 -7.58 18.06
C LEU A 540 3.17 -7.86 18.21
N VAL A 541 3.99 -7.34 17.31
CA VAL A 541 5.45 -7.47 17.26
C VAL A 541 6.06 -6.20 16.67
N GLY A 542 7.38 -6.05 16.71
CA GLY A 542 8.02 -4.88 16.10
C GLY A 542 7.80 -3.61 16.91
N ASP A 543 7.65 -2.49 16.22
CA ASP A 543 7.51 -1.16 16.80
C ASP A 543 6.06 -0.82 17.11
N TRP A 544 5.70 0.46 17.17
CA TRP A 544 4.40 0.93 17.62
C TRP A 544 3.27 0.72 16.59
N ARG A 545 3.62 0.42 15.34
CA ARG A 545 2.65 0.23 14.26
C ARG A 545 1.95 -1.11 14.37
N GLU A 546 0.83 -1.23 13.69
CA GLU A 546 -0.09 -2.34 13.89
C GLU A 546 0.08 -3.39 12.78
N GLU A 547 0.27 -4.64 13.20
CA GLU A 547 0.22 -5.80 12.30
C GLU A 547 -1.21 -6.13 11.87
N VAL A 548 -1.30 -6.84 10.74
CA VAL A 548 -2.55 -7.40 10.21
C VAL A 548 -2.38 -8.90 10.03
N LEU A 549 -3.18 -9.69 10.76
CA LEU A 549 -3.20 -11.15 10.69
C LEU A 549 -4.37 -11.62 9.81
N LEU A 550 -4.06 -12.26 8.68
CA LEU A 550 -5.05 -12.78 7.73
C LEU A 550 -4.82 -14.26 7.47
N ARG A 551 -5.89 -14.99 7.15
CA ARG A 551 -5.78 -16.36 6.65
C ARG A 551 -5.41 -16.38 5.17
N THR A 552 -4.75 -17.45 4.72
CA THR A 552 -4.61 -17.74 3.29
C THR A 552 -5.95 -18.15 2.67
N GLU A 553 -6.09 -17.96 1.36
CA GLU A 553 -7.29 -18.35 0.60
C GLU A 553 -7.64 -19.84 0.75
N ASP A 554 -6.63 -20.70 0.79
CA ASP A 554 -6.75 -22.15 0.93
C ASP A 554 -6.91 -22.62 2.39
N ASN A 555 -6.90 -21.69 3.35
CA ASN A 555 -7.01 -21.94 4.78
C ASN A 555 -5.88 -22.81 5.37
N SER A 556 -4.70 -22.84 4.74
CA SER A 556 -3.55 -23.64 5.19
C SER A 556 -2.59 -22.90 6.13
N ALA A 557 -2.62 -21.56 6.15
CA ALA A 557 -1.75 -20.74 6.99
C ALA A 557 -2.44 -19.45 7.44
N LEU A 558 -1.90 -18.82 8.50
CA LEU A 558 -2.06 -17.40 8.74
C LEU A 558 -0.83 -16.64 8.22
N ARG A 559 -1.05 -15.39 7.84
CA ARG A 559 0.00 -14.45 7.46
C ARG A 559 -0.09 -13.22 8.35
N LEU A 560 0.96 -12.98 9.11
CA LEU A 560 1.12 -11.78 9.93
C LEU A 560 1.91 -10.75 9.11
N TYR A 561 1.21 -9.76 8.59
CA TYR A 561 1.79 -8.66 7.83
C TYR A 561 2.27 -7.57 8.80
N VAL A 562 3.52 -7.15 8.63
CA VAL A 562 4.18 -6.11 9.43
C VAL A 562 4.59 -4.99 8.47
N SER A 563 4.42 -3.74 8.88
CA SER A 563 4.82 -2.62 8.03
C SER A 563 6.34 -2.49 7.92
N THR A 564 6.84 -2.46 6.69
CA THR A 564 8.26 -2.22 6.39
C THR A 564 8.55 -0.77 5.99
N LEU A 565 7.53 0.10 6.03
CA LEU A 565 7.69 1.52 5.70
C LEU A 565 8.56 2.22 6.76
N PRO A 566 9.36 3.23 6.39
CA PRO A 566 10.15 3.97 7.36
C PRO A 566 9.27 4.84 8.26
N THR A 567 9.72 5.12 9.48
CA THR A 567 9.09 6.08 10.40
C THR A 567 10.16 6.87 11.14
N ASP A 568 9.89 8.16 11.36
CA ASP A 568 10.76 9.06 12.14
C ASP A 568 10.43 9.04 13.65
N TYR A 569 9.51 8.15 14.05
CA TYR A 569 9.02 8.07 15.41
C TYR A 569 9.39 6.76 16.07
N ARG A 570 9.56 6.83 17.39
CA ARG A 570 9.58 5.67 18.29
C ARG A 570 8.64 5.95 19.44
N PHE A 571 7.65 5.09 19.64
CA PHE A 571 6.76 5.19 20.80
C PHE A 571 6.86 3.91 21.61
N HIS A 572 6.61 4.02 22.91
CA HIS A 572 6.36 2.83 23.73
C HIS A 572 5.22 2.04 23.08
N THR A 573 5.37 0.72 23.03
CA THR A 573 4.32 -0.19 22.53
C THR A 573 2.95 0.17 23.08
N PHE A 574 1.93 0.09 22.23
CA PHE A 574 0.56 0.44 22.62
C PHE A 574 -0.05 -0.65 23.52
N LEU A 575 0.54 -1.84 23.55
CA LEU A 575 0.16 -2.93 24.46
C LEU A 575 0.31 -2.58 25.95
N GLU A 576 1.12 -1.58 26.30
CA GLU A 576 1.22 -1.08 27.69
C GLU A 576 0.07 -0.13 28.07
N ASP A 577 -0.81 0.23 27.15
CA ASP A 577 -2.06 0.95 27.41
C ASP A 577 -3.22 -0.02 27.66
N PRO A 578 -3.90 0.04 28.82
CA PRO A 578 -4.95 -0.91 29.17
C PRO A 578 -6.12 -0.91 28.17
N VAL A 579 -6.59 0.28 27.77
CA VAL A 579 -7.70 0.42 26.82
C VAL A 579 -7.34 -0.21 25.46
N TYR A 580 -6.14 0.07 24.95
CA TYR A 580 -5.64 -0.55 23.72
C TYR A 580 -5.51 -2.07 23.85
N ARG A 581 -4.84 -2.57 24.89
CA ARG A 581 -4.64 -4.02 25.09
C ARG A 581 -5.95 -4.79 25.26
N ILE A 582 -6.94 -4.19 25.95
CA ILE A 582 -8.28 -4.77 26.09
C ILE A 582 -9.05 -4.71 24.76
N SER A 583 -8.86 -3.66 23.95
CA SER A 583 -9.46 -3.59 22.61
C SER A 583 -8.99 -4.72 21.69
N ILE A 584 -7.74 -5.19 21.85
CA ILE A 584 -7.24 -6.42 21.20
C ILE A 584 -7.95 -7.66 21.77
N ALA A 585 -8.01 -7.77 23.11
CA ALA A 585 -8.64 -8.93 23.77
C ALA A 585 -10.12 -9.08 23.41
N THR A 586 -10.81 -7.96 23.12
CA THR A 586 -12.23 -7.91 22.74
C THR A 586 -12.46 -7.86 21.23
N GLN A 587 -11.40 -7.89 20.41
CA GLN A 587 -11.54 -7.77 18.97
C GLN A 587 -12.33 -8.94 18.35
N ASN A 588 -12.22 -10.15 18.90
CA ASN A 588 -12.96 -11.33 18.41
C ASN A 588 -14.45 -11.34 18.80
N VAL A 589 -14.93 -10.33 19.54
CA VAL A 589 -16.23 -10.40 20.20
C VAL A 589 -17.33 -10.00 19.23
N ALA A 590 -18.18 -10.97 18.87
CA ALA A 590 -19.30 -10.84 17.96
C ALA A 590 -18.95 -10.13 16.62
N TYR A 591 -19.25 -8.84 16.47
CA TYR A 591 -18.83 -8.07 15.31
C TYR A 591 -17.57 -7.28 15.63
N ASN A 592 -16.43 -7.82 15.20
CA ASN A 592 -15.10 -7.29 15.47
C ASN A 592 -15.02 -5.79 15.14
N GLN A 593 -14.32 -5.06 16.00
CA GLN A 593 -14.10 -3.63 15.84
C GLN A 593 -12.61 -3.30 16.02
N PRO A 594 -12.11 -2.18 15.49
CA PRO A 594 -10.67 -1.90 15.51
C PRO A 594 -10.14 -1.63 16.91
N THR A 595 -8.83 -1.77 17.05
CA THR A 595 -8.09 -1.40 18.26
C THR A 595 -8.20 0.10 18.55
N GLN A 596 -8.27 0.46 19.83
CA GLN A 596 -8.43 1.86 20.26
C GLN A 596 -7.66 2.17 21.53
N PRO A 597 -6.81 3.21 21.52
CA PRO A 597 -6.10 3.64 22.70
C PRO A 597 -6.96 4.49 23.63
N GLY A 598 -6.61 4.48 24.92
CA GLY A 598 -7.16 5.35 25.97
C GLY A 598 -6.61 6.78 25.93
N PHE A 599 -5.99 7.17 24.82
CA PHE A 599 -5.32 8.46 24.63
C PHE A 599 -5.45 8.90 23.17
N TYR A 600 -5.33 10.19 22.90
CA TYR A 600 -5.26 10.71 21.55
C TYR A 600 -3.88 10.42 20.96
N PHE A 601 -3.86 9.94 19.72
CA PHE A 601 -2.64 9.72 18.95
C PHE A 601 -2.83 10.23 17.53
N GLY A 602 -2.08 11.28 17.18
CA GLY A 602 -2.18 11.94 15.89
C GLY A 602 -1.29 13.18 15.77
N PRO A 603 -1.32 13.87 14.61
CA PRO A 603 -0.46 15.00 14.25
C PRO A 603 -0.61 16.25 15.14
N ASP A 604 -1.64 16.34 15.99
CA ASP A 604 -1.78 17.45 16.93
C ASP A 604 -0.77 17.38 18.09
N ILE A 605 -0.15 16.22 18.32
CA ILE A 605 0.94 16.07 19.29
C ILE A 605 2.21 16.73 18.72
N LYS A 606 2.43 17.99 19.06
CA LYS A 606 3.52 18.81 18.49
C LYS A 606 4.65 19.13 19.48
N LYS A 607 4.44 18.88 20.78
CA LYS A 607 5.39 19.24 21.84
C LYS A 607 5.25 18.33 23.05
N GLY A 608 6.34 18.24 23.83
CA GLY A 608 6.36 17.51 25.10
C GLY A 608 6.79 16.06 24.94
N LEU A 609 6.88 15.36 26.06
CA LEU A 609 7.15 13.93 26.09
C LEU A 609 5.83 13.18 25.94
N PHE A 610 5.74 12.29 24.95
CA PHE A 610 4.58 11.44 24.75
C PHE A 610 5.05 10.02 24.42
N ARG A 611 4.62 9.05 25.25
CA ARG A 611 4.98 7.62 25.15
C ARG A 611 6.45 7.39 24.75
N GLY A 612 7.38 8.02 25.47
CA GLY A 612 8.82 7.84 25.26
C GLY A 612 9.44 8.66 24.13
N TYR A 613 8.63 9.30 23.30
CA TYR A 613 9.07 10.23 22.26
C TYR A 613 9.05 11.67 22.76
N GLN A 614 10.18 12.35 22.66
CA GLN A 614 10.24 13.78 22.95
C GLN A 614 9.90 14.56 21.69
N PHE A 615 8.63 14.99 21.59
CA PHE A 615 8.25 16.02 20.63
C PHE A 615 8.97 17.31 21.03
N LYS A 616 9.93 17.70 20.21
CA LYS A 616 10.53 19.02 20.30
C LYS A 616 9.53 19.96 19.65
N GLU A 617 9.21 21.06 20.33
CA GLU A 617 8.72 22.22 19.59
C GLU A 617 9.71 22.37 18.43
N LYS A 618 9.25 22.32 17.18
CA LYS A 618 10.05 22.93 16.13
C LYS A 618 10.12 24.38 16.58
N GLU A 619 11.13 24.74 17.38
CA GLU A 619 11.56 26.13 17.52
C GLU A 619 11.55 26.62 16.08
N ALA A 620 10.81 27.69 15.82
CA ALA A 620 10.69 28.22 14.47
C ALA A 620 12.10 28.25 13.91
N ALA A 621 12.36 27.40 12.91
CA ALA A 621 13.68 27.23 12.37
C ALA A 621 14.10 28.64 11.99
N ASN A 622 15.08 29.17 12.72
CA ASN A 622 15.58 30.51 12.51
C ASN A 622 17.08 30.43 12.33
N ASP A 623 17.65 31.52 11.85
CA ASP A 623 19.07 31.62 11.51
C ASP A 623 20.00 31.30 12.70
N MET A 624 19.53 31.49 13.94
CA MET A 624 20.34 31.28 15.15
C MET A 624 20.42 29.81 15.59
N ASN A 625 19.42 29.00 15.26
CA ASN A 625 19.26 27.65 15.81
C ASN A 625 19.14 26.53 14.77
N SER A 626 18.96 26.88 13.50
CA SER A 626 18.76 25.92 12.41
C SER A 626 19.54 26.36 11.17
N PRO A 627 20.24 25.45 10.50
CA PRO A 627 20.77 25.73 9.18
C PRO A 627 19.59 25.80 8.20
N LEU A 628 18.95 26.97 8.08
CA LEU A 628 17.76 27.14 7.23
C LEU A 628 18.01 26.76 5.77
N HIS A 629 19.27 26.93 5.35
CA HIS A 629 19.75 26.51 4.05
C HIS A 629 19.80 24.98 3.83
N LEU A 630 19.53 24.17 4.87
CA LEU A 630 19.40 22.70 4.81
C LEU A 630 17.96 22.22 5.01
N LEU A 631 16.98 23.12 5.12
CA LEU A 631 15.58 22.69 5.18
C LEU A 631 15.23 21.92 3.91
N ALA A 632 14.57 20.78 4.09
CA ALA A 632 14.08 19.96 2.99
C ALA A 632 13.10 20.79 2.14
N PRO A 633 13.38 21.02 0.85
CA PRO A 633 12.46 21.75 -0.01
C PRO A 633 11.20 20.90 -0.30
N GLU A 634 10.06 21.56 -0.47
CA GLU A 634 8.81 20.92 -0.82
C GLU A 634 8.73 20.67 -2.34
N TYR A 635 9.46 19.67 -2.81
CA TYR A 635 9.45 19.31 -4.23
C TYR A 635 8.13 18.61 -4.63
N LYS A 636 7.59 18.94 -5.80
CA LYS A 636 6.42 18.23 -6.38
C LYS A 636 6.81 16.93 -7.10
N VAL A 637 8.00 16.94 -7.69
CA VAL A 637 8.65 15.80 -8.34
C VAL A 637 9.81 15.38 -7.42
N PRO A 638 10.10 14.07 -7.26
CA PRO A 638 11.24 13.64 -6.45
C PRO A 638 12.54 14.35 -6.84
N TYR A 639 13.38 14.64 -5.85
CA TYR A 639 14.68 15.28 -6.07
C TYR A 639 15.71 14.65 -5.14
N GLY A 640 16.89 14.32 -5.68
CA GLY A 640 17.96 13.70 -4.92
C GLY A 640 18.86 12.82 -5.79
N GLU A 641 19.70 12.02 -5.13
CA GLU A 641 20.51 11.01 -5.79
C GLU A 641 19.63 9.93 -6.42
N LEU A 642 19.95 9.53 -7.66
CA LEU A 642 19.26 8.46 -8.37
C LEU A 642 19.98 7.13 -8.20
N SER A 643 19.23 6.10 -7.86
CA SER A 643 19.73 4.72 -7.87
C SER A 643 19.62 4.10 -9.26
N ILE A 644 20.69 3.42 -9.71
CA ILE A 644 20.67 2.62 -10.94
C ILE A 644 19.55 1.57 -10.88
N GLN A 645 19.30 1.00 -9.71
CA GLN A 645 18.26 -0.03 -9.52
C GLN A 645 16.86 0.56 -9.68
N GLU A 646 16.61 1.79 -9.25
CA GLU A 646 15.32 2.47 -9.41
C GLU A 646 15.05 2.76 -10.88
N VAL A 647 16.03 3.37 -11.57
CA VAL A 647 15.99 3.62 -13.02
C VAL A 647 15.69 2.33 -13.78
N LYS A 648 16.42 1.26 -13.47
CA LYS A 648 16.24 -0.05 -14.11
C LYS A 648 14.87 -0.66 -13.84
N SER A 649 14.36 -0.54 -12.61
CA SER A 649 13.03 -1.04 -12.26
C SER A 649 11.92 -0.33 -13.04
N ASP A 650 12.07 0.96 -13.29
CA ASP A 650 11.15 1.72 -14.14
C ASP A 650 11.23 1.28 -15.59
N MET A 651 12.43 1.11 -16.14
CA MET A 651 12.62 0.56 -17.49
C MET A 651 12.05 -0.85 -17.65
N ASP A 652 12.23 -1.72 -16.65
CA ASP A 652 11.72 -3.09 -16.66
C ASP A 652 10.19 -3.13 -16.70
N ARG A 653 9.54 -2.22 -15.98
CA ARG A 653 8.09 -2.08 -15.98
C ARG A 653 7.58 -1.66 -17.36
N VAL A 654 8.26 -0.73 -18.02
CA VAL A 654 7.94 -0.33 -19.41
C VAL A 654 8.19 -1.49 -20.38
N LEU A 655 9.30 -2.21 -20.26
CA LEU A 655 9.59 -3.38 -21.11
C LEU A 655 8.48 -4.43 -21.02
N GLN A 656 8.10 -4.82 -19.80
CA GLN A 656 7.05 -5.82 -19.57
C GLN A 656 5.73 -5.39 -20.23
N PHE A 657 5.33 -4.13 -20.02
CA PHE A 657 4.12 -3.59 -20.65
C PHE A 657 4.17 -3.67 -22.17
N LEU A 658 5.32 -3.34 -22.77
CA LEU A 658 5.48 -3.40 -24.22
C LEU A 658 5.46 -4.84 -24.75
N GLU A 659 6.05 -5.80 -24.05
CA GLU A 659 6.01 -7.23 -24.43
C GLU A 659 4.57 -7.73 -24.55
N GLU A 660 3.71 -7.38 -23.61
CA GLU A 660 2.29 -7.75 -23.59
C GLU A 660 1.50 -6.98 -24.67
N SER A 661 1.88 -5.74 -24.94
CA SER A 661 1.12 -4.81 -25.78
C SER A 661 1.45 -4.85 -27.28
N THR A 662 2.47 -5.63 -27.68
CA THR A 662 2.99 -5.66 -29.06
C THR A 662 3.18 -7.08 -29.61
N PRO A 663 2.08 -7.79 -29.90
CA PRO A 663 2.15 -9.16 -30.40
C PRO A 663 2.77 -9.21 -31.80
N ALA A 664 3.86 -9.95 -31.93
CA ALA A 664 4.51 -10.26 -33.21
C ALA A 664 3.89 -11.52 -33.84
N LYS A 665 2.63 -11.42 -34.29
CA LYS A 665 1.88 -12.54 -34.87
C LYS A 665 1.12 -12.12 -36.12
N VAL A 666 0.95 -13.06 -37.04
CA VAL A 666 0.00 -12.96 -38.16
C VAL A 666 -1.26 -13.71 -37.80
N ILE A 667 -2.42 -13.12 -38.04
CA ILE A 667 -3.73 -13.74 -37.82
C ILE A 667 -4.59 -13.64 -39.10
N ASN A 668 -5.58 -14.52 -39.21
CA ASN A 668 -6.65 -14.35 -40.17
C ASN A 668 -7.67 -13.32 -39.62
N LYS A 669 -7.92 -12.23 -40.33
CA LYS A 669 -8.70 -11.08 -39.85
C LYS A 669 -10.19 -11.40 -39.60
N GLN A 670 -10.72 -12.48 -40.17
CA GLN A 670 -12.11 -12.92 -39.99
C GLN A 670 -12.26 -13.85 -38.79
N THR A 671 -11.31 -14.76 -38.60
CA THR A 671 -11.42 -15.82 -37.58
C THR A 671 -10.64 -15.51 -36.30
N GLY A 672 -9.71 -14.56 -36.34
CA GLY A 672 -8.78 -14.26 -35.25
C GLY A 672 -7.74 -15.36 -34.99
N LYS A 673 -7.73 -16.45 -35.78
CA LYS A 673 -6.78 -17.54 -35.60
C LYS A 673 -5.39 -17.14 -36.08
N GLN A 674 -4.38 -17.47 -35.27
CA GLN A 674 -2.98 -17.30 -35.64
C GLN A 674 -2.64 -18.14 -36.88
N ILE A 675 -1.98 -17.51 -37.83
CA ILE A 675 -1.41 -18.17 -39.00
C ILE A 675 0.06 -18.42 -38.69
N THR A 676 0.47 -19.69 -38.66
CA THR A 676 1.86 -20.08 -38.42
C THR A 676 2.55 -20.63 -39.66
N ASP A 677 1.80 -21.13 -40.64
CA ASP A 677 2.32 -21.46 -41.97
C ASP A 677 2.03 -20.30 -42.92
N TYR A 678 3.02 -19.43 -43.10
CA TYR A 678 2.88 -18.24 -43.94
C TYR A 678 2.73 -18.57 -45.44
N LYS A 679 3.01 -19.81 -45.87
CA LYS A 679 2.76 -20.23 -47.24
C LYS A 679 1.27 -20.26 -47.55
N GLU A 680 0.44 -20.58 -46.57
CA GLU A 680 -1.02 -20.68 -46.68
C GLU A 680 -1.75 -19.34 -46.45
N MET A 681 -1.03 -18.24 -46.22
CA MET A 681 -1.64 -16.91 -46.13
C MET A 681 -2.36 -16.53 -47.42
N ASP A 682 -3.57 -16.00 -47.29
CA ASP A 682 -4.41 -15.43 -48.34
C ASP A 682 -4.71 -13.93 -48.07
N GLY A 683 -5.66 -13.35 -48.80
CA GLY A 683 -6.06 -11.93 -48.66
C GLY A 683 -6.64 -11.54 -47.30
N ASP A 684 -6.82 -12.50 -46.40
CA ASP A 684 -7.35 -12.32 -45.06
C ASP A 684 -6.29 -12.28 -43.96
N ALA A 685 -5.01 -12.46 -44.31
CA ALA A 685 -3.91 -12.32 -43.36
C ALA A 685 -3.67 -10.84 -42.94
N THR A 686 -3.57 -10.59 -41.64
CA THR A 686 -3.25 -9.28 -41.03
C THR A 686 -2.32 -9.47 -39.83
N LEU A 687 -1.61 -8.41 -39.43
CA LEU A 687 -0.87 -8.44 -38.16
C LEU A 687 -1.86 -8.37 -36.99
N GLU A 688 -1.60 -9.12 -35.93
CA GLU A 688 -2.37 -9.00 -34.69
C GLU A 688 -2.29 -7.56 -34.15
N ARG A 689 -3.45 -7.00 -33.79
CA ARG A 689 -3.54 -5.62 -33.31
C ARG A 689 -3.29 -5.59 -31.81
N GLY A 690 -2.07 -5.22 -31.42
CA GLY A 690 -1.77 -4.76 -30.07
C GLY A 690 -2.19 -3.30 -29.83
N LEU A 691 -1.76 -2.74 -28.70
CA LEU A 691 -1.96 -1.32 -28.39
C LEU A 691 -1.08 -0.43 -29.28
N PHE A 692 0.03 -0.96 -29.79
CA PHE A 692 0.99 -0.22 -30.62
C PHE A 692 1.31 -0.92 -31.94
N ARG A 693 1.66 -0.10 -32.94
CA ARG A 693 2.05 -0.54 -34.28
C ARG A 693 3.53 -0.93 -34.30
N LEU A 694 3.83 -2.16 -34.71
CA LEU A 694 5.20 -2.71 -34.75
C LEU A 694 6.11 -2.01 -35.76
N ALA A 695 5.55 -1.41 -36.80
CA ALA A 695 6.27 -0.84 -37.94
C ALA A 695 6.15 0.70 -38.06
N SER A 696 5.73 1.35 -36.98
CA SER A 696 5.64 2.81 -36.93
C SER A 696 7.00 3.46 -36.64
N TYR A 697 7.19 4.74 -36.98
CA TYR A 697 8.46 5.41 -36.67
C TYR A 697 8.72 5.49 -35.17
N GLU A 698 7.66 5.64 -34.37
CA GLU A 698 7.73 5.63 -32.91
C GLU A 698 8.32 4.30 -32.42
N TRP A 699 7.92 3.19 -33.06
CA TRP A 699 8.50 1.87 -32.76
C TRP A 699 9.93 1.70 -33.29
N GLY A 700 10.31 2.39 -34.36
CA GLY A 700 11.71 2.50 -34.78
C GLY A 700 12.58 3.09 -33.67
N VAL A 701 12.10 4.14 -33.00
CA VAL A 701 12.76 4.69 -31.80
C VAL A 701 12.82 3.66 -30.69
N THR A 702 11.71 2.98 -30.38
CA THR A 702 11.68 1.93 -29.36
C THR A 702 12.69 0.83 -29.63
N TYR A 703 12.82 0.36 -30.87
CA TYR A 703 13.78 -0.69 -31.21
C TYR A 703 15.23 -0.23 -31.04
N ALA A 704 15.55 1.00 -31.44
CA ALA A 704 16.88 1.57 -31.23
C ALA A 704 17.19 1.75 -29.73
N ALA A 705 16.22 2.24 -28.95
CA ALA A 705 16.33 2.41 -27.51
C ALA A 705 16.55 1.07 -26.79
N MET A 706 15.79 0.04 -27.15
CA MET A 706 15.92 -1.31 -26.61
C MET A 706 17.30 -1.93 -26.85
N LEU A 707 17.89 -1.72 -28.04
CA LEU A 707 19.26 -2.16 -28.31
C LEU A 707 20.26 -1.45 -27.39
N ALA A 708 20.14 -0.12 -27.26
CA ALA A 708 20.98 0.68 -26.38
C ALA A 708 20.81 0.33 -24.89
N ALA A 709 19.58 0.11 -24.44
CA ALA A 709 19.26 -0.31 -23.08
C ALA A 709 19.90 -1.67 -22.75
N GLY A 710 19.85 -2.63 -23.68
CA GLY A 710 20.52 -3.91 -23.47
C GLY A 710 22.05 -3.81 -23.45
N ASP A 711 22.64 -2.85 -24.18
CA ASP A 711 24.08 -2.54 -24.08
C ASP A 711 24.43 -1.90 -22.73
N ALA A 712 23.65 -0.91 -22.29
CA ALA A 712 23.91 -0.15 -21.07
C ALA A 712 23.69 -0.98 -19.79
N THR A 713 22.68 -1.84 -19.79
CA THR A 713 22.27 -2.61 -18.60
C THR A 713 22.87 -4.01 -18.54
N GLY A 714 23.32 -4.55 -19.68
CA GLY A 714 23.71 -5.96 -19.81
C GLY A 714 22.54 -6.96 -19.78
N ASP A 715 21.29 -6.48 -19.77
CA ASP A 715 20.09 -7.31 -19.76
C ASP A 715 19.66 -7.66 -21.19
N ALA A 716 19.79 -8.94 -21.55
CA ALA A 716 19.53 -9.43 -22.89
C ALA A 716 18.06 -9.24 -23.33
N ARG A 717 17.11 -9.15 -22.39
CA ARG A 717 15.67 -9.06 -22.70
C ARG A 717 15.33 -7.86 -23.58
N TYR A 718 15.98 -6.71 -23.36
CA TYR A 718 15.76 -5.53 -24.21
C TYR A 718 16.22 -5.77 -25.65
N LYS A 719 17.41 -6.34 -25.86
CA LYS A 719 17.87 -6.69 -27.22
C LYS A 719 16.99 -7.74 -27.85
N ASP A 720 16.61 -8.77 -27.09
CA ASP A 720 15.74 -9.86 -27.57
C ASP A 720 14.38 -9.34 -28.03
N TYR A 721 13.84 -8.33 -27.35
CA TYR A 721 12.64 -7.61 -27.79
C TYR A 721 12.82 -7.10 -29.24
N THR A 722 13.87 -6.34 -29.55
CA THR A 722 14.09 -5.85 -30.92
C THR A 722 14.38 -6.98 -31.91
N LEU A 723 15.32 -7.86 -31.57
CA LEU A 723 15.82 -8.90 -32.49
C LEU A 723 14.72 -9.91 -32.86
N SER A 724 13.83 -10.28 -31.93
CA SER A 724 12.73 -11.20 -32.23
C SER A 724 11.71 -10.60 -33.21
N ARG A 725 11.45 -9.29 -33.15
CA ARG A 725 10.46 -8.61 -34.01
C ARG A 725 11.01 -8.36 -35.40
N PHE A 726 12.31 -8.07 -35.50
CA PHE A 726 12.98 -8.02 -36.79
C PHE A 726 13.10 -9.39 -37.46
N ARG A 727 13.38 -10.47 -36.72
CA ARG A 727 13.26 -11.84 -37.25
C ARG A 727 11.85 -12.11 -37.76
N PHE A 728 10.82 -11.77 -36.99
CA PHE A 728 9.45 -11.90 -37.43
C PHE A 728 9.19 -11.17 -38.75
N PHE A 729 9.62 -9.91 -38.90
CA PHE A 729 9.48 -9.19 -40.18
C PHE A 729 10.19 -9.85 -41.35
N THR A 730 11.43 -10.32 -41.15
CA THR A 730 12.19 -11.02 -42.21
C THR A 730 11.46 -12.27 -42.70
N GLU A 731 10.77 -12.95 -41.80
CA GLU A 731 10.00 -14.15 -42.10
C GLU A 731 8.73 -13.82 -42.89
N ILE A 732 7.97 -12.79 -42.50
CA ILE A 732 6.63 -12.53 -43.09
C ILE A 732 6.65 -11.62 -44.33
N VAL A 733 7.66 -10.76 -44.50
CA VAL A 733 7.72 -9.77 -45.58
C VAL A 733 7.63 -10.41 -46.98
N PRO A 734 8.35 -11.51 -47.30
CA PRO A 734 8.21 -12.18 -48.59
C PRO A 734 6.78 -12.65 -48.88
N HIS A 735 6.06 -13.10 -47.85
CA HIS A 735 4.68 -13.58 -47.98
C HIS A 735 3.70 -12.42 -48.20
N PHE A 736 3.85 -11.31 -47.48
CA PHE A 736 3.05 -10.12 -47.73
C PHE A 736 3.35 -9.46 -49.09
N LYS A 737 4.58 -9.54 -49.60
CA LYS A 737 4.89 -9.15 -51.00
C LYS A 737 4.10 -9.98 -52.00
N ARG A 738 4.07 -11.32 -51.83
CA ARG A 738 3.26 -12.23 -52.64
C ARG A 738 1.77 -11.87 -52.57
N LEU A 739 1.24 -11.63 -51.37
CA LEU A 739 -0.16 -11.23 -51.21
C LEU A 739 -0.48 -9.92 -51.92
N MET A 740 0.42 -8.93 -51.85
CA MET A 740 0.25 -7.66 -52.55
C MET A 740 0.17 -7.86 -54.06
N SER A 741 1.01 -8.75 -54.63
CA SER A 741 0.95 -9.11 -56.05
C SER A 741 -0.33 -9.87 -56.42
N ASN A 742 -0.81 -10.77 -55.56
CA ASN A 742 -1.96 -11.63 -55.85
C ASN A 742 -3.31 -10.93 -55.66
N TYR A 743 -3.45 -10.10 -54.63
CA TYR A 743 -4.72 -9.53 -54.19
C TYR A 743 -4.80 -8.00 -54.33
N GLY A 744 -3.68 -7.32 -54.59
CA GLY A 744 -3.62 -5.86 -54.74
C GLY A 744 -3.79 -5.06 -53.44
N VAL A 745 -4.20 -5.70 -52.34
CA VAL A 745 -4.40 -5.09 -51.02
C VAL A 745 -3.89 -6.04 -49.93
N ILE A 746 -3.18 -5.49 -48.94
CA ILE A 746 -2.64 -6.20 -47.77
C ILE A 746 -2.84 -5.37 -46.50
N ASP A 747 -2.42 -5.91 -45.35
CA ASP A 747 -2.36 -5.18 -44.09
C ASP A 747 -1.70 -3.80 -44.23
N ALA A 748 -2.28 -2.77 -43.61
CA ALA A 748 -1.82 -1.39 -43.75
C ALA A 748 -0.40 -1.16 -43.21
N GLN A 749 0.00 -1.82 -42.11
CA GLN A 749 1.38 -1.71 -41.60
C GLN A 749 2.34 -2.39 -42.57
N MET A 750 1.98 -3.56 -43.09
CA MET A 750 2.82 -4.23 -44.10
C MET A 750 2.91 -3.44 -45.40
N LYS A 751 1.82 -2.79 -45.84
CA LYS A 751 1.84 -1.89 -46.99
C LYS A 751 2.78 -0.71 -46.76
N GLN A 752 2.73 -0.10 -45.57
CA GLN A 752 3.64 0.98 -45.16
C GLN A 752 5.10 0.53 -45.25
N MET A 753 5.43 -0.68 -44.77
CA MET A 753 6.80 -1.20 -44.85
C MET A 753 7.26 -1.50 -46.28
N LEU A 754 6.37 -2.07 -47.11
CA LEU A 754 6.73 -2.49 -48.47
C LEU A 754 6.79 -1.33 -49.46
N THR A 755 5.92 -0.36 -49.27
CA THR A 755 5.73 0.80 -50.13
C THR A 755 5.62 2.05 -49.25
N PRO A 756 6.74 2.55 -48.71
CA PRO A 756 6.75 3.78 -47.94
C PRO A 756 6.35 4.98 -48.82
N HIS A 757 5.65 5.95 -48.24
CA HIS A 757 5.16 7.16 -48.92
C HIS A 757 5.51 8.48 -48.20
N ALA A 758 6.17 8.40 -47.05
CA ALA A 758 6.82 9.53 -46.38
C ALA A 758 8.04 9.04 -45.58
N LEU A 759 8.93 9.97 -45.20
CA LEU A 759 10.00 9.69 -44.23
C LEU A 759 9.50 9.02 -42.93
N ASP A 760 8.30 9.40 -42.46
CA ASP A 760 7.61 8.79 -41.30
C ASP A 760 7.39 7.26 -41.46
N ASP A 761 7.40 6.73 -42.68
CA ASP A 761 7.22 5.30 -42.96
C ASP A 761 8.54 4.52 -42.97
N ALA A 762 9.68 5.22 -42.97
CA ALA A 762 10.97 4.62 -43.32
C ALA A 762 12.10 4.92 -42.32
N GLY A 763 12.37 6.18 -42.00
CA GLY A 763 13.65 6.60 -41.41
C GLY A 763 14.02 5.92 -40.10
N ALA A 764 13.24 6.16 -39.05
CA ALA A 764 13.53 5.63 -37.72
C ALA A 764 13.59 4.09 -37.70
N MET A 765 12.69 3.44 -38.45
CA MET A 765 12.69 1.97 -38.60
C MET A 765 13.95 1.48 -39.32
N CYS A 766 14.34 2.14 -40.41
CA CYS A 766 15.55 1.82 -41.17
C CYS A 766 16.80 1.97 -40.32
N ALA A 767 16.91 3.07 -39.56
CA ALA A 767 18.03 3.28 -38.64
C ALA A 767 18.14 2.15 -37.59
N ALA A 768 17.01 1.76 -36.99
CA ALA A 768 16.97 0.65 -36.03
C ALA A 768 17.32 -0.70 -36.69
N MET A 769 16.82 -0.97 -37.90
CA MET A 769 17.17 -2.17 -38.65
C MET A 769 18.66 -2.23 -38.98
N ILE A 770 19.29 -1.11 -39.36
CA ILE A 770 20.73 -1.05 -39.60
C ILE A 770 21.51 -1.37 -38.32
N LYS A 771 21.12 -0.79 -37.17
CA LYS A 771 21.75 -1.09 -35.88
C LYS A 771 21.62 -2.57 -35.51
N ALA A 772 20.45 -3.16 -35.73
CA ALA A 772 20.22 -4.58 -35.49
C ALA A 772 21.01 -5.48 -36.45
N GLU A 773 21.10 -5.14 -37.74
CA GLU A 773 21.92 -5.86 -38.72
C GLU A 773 23.41 -5.85 -38.33
N LEU A 774 23.91 -4.71 -37.85
CA LEU A 774 25.26 -4.59 -37.31
C LEU A 774 25.47 -5.38 -36.01
N THR A 775 24.38 -5.72 -35.30
CA THR A 775 24.42 -6.51 -34.07
C THR A 775 24.36 -8.02 -34.37
N ASP A 776 23.52 -8.43 -35.33
CA ASP A 776 23.38 -9.81 -35.79
C ASP A 776 23.09 -9.85 -37.30
N GLU A 777 24.13 -10.06 -38.10
CA GLU A 777 24.03 -10.16 -39.57
C GLU A 777 23.12 -11.33 -40.02
N LYS A 778 22.83 -12.31 -39.15
CA LYS A 778 21.95 -13.43 -39.49
C LYS A 778 20.48 -13.03 -39.62
N LEU A 779 20.12 -11.82 -39.16
CA LEU A 779 18.78 -11.28 -39.36
C LEU A 779 18.46 -11.07 -40.85
N ASN A 780 19.46 -10.78 -41.70
CA ASN A 780 19.29 -10.55 -43.12
C ASN A 780 18.27 -9.43 -43.43
N LEU A 781 18.45 -8.27 -42.79
CA LEU A 781 17.55 -7.12 -42.91
C LEU A 781 17.81 -6.28 -44.17
N ARG A 782 18.90 -6.52 -44.91
CA ARG A 782 19.28 -5.74 -46.12
C ARG A 782 18.13 -5.53 -47.12
N PRO A 783 17.28 -6.52 -47.46
CA PRO A 783 16.18 -6.27 -48.40
C PRO A 783 15.15 -5.22 -47.95
N MET A 784 14.96 -5.06 -46.64
CA MET A 784 14.07 -4.01 -46.09
C MET A 784 14.82 -2.69 -45.93
N ILE A 785 16.07 -2.73 -45.43
CA ILE A 785 16.93 -1.55 -45.31
C ILE A 785 17.09 -0.86 -46.67
N ASP A 786 17.41 -1.62 -47.71
CA ASP A 786 17.63 -1.07 -49.06
C ASP A 786 16.33 -0.50 -49.67
N ASN A 787 15.18 -1.10 -49.36
CA ASN A 787 13.87 -0.55 -49.77
C ASN A 787 13.60 0.81 -49.13
N TYR A 788 13.85 0.94 -47.82
CA TYR A 788 13.70 2.20 -47.11
C TYR A 788 14.74 3.24 -47.55
N MET A 789 16.00 2.84 -47.72
CA MET A 789 17.06 3.75 -48.18
C MET A 789 16.84 4.24 -49.61
N ASP A 790 16.31 3.41 -50.51
CA ASP A 790 15.91 3.85 -51.85
C ASP A 790 14.81 4.91 -51.77
N TYR A 791 13.81 4.70 -50.92
CA TYR A 791 12.76 5.69 -50.71
C TYR A 791 13.33 7.01 -50.17
N ILE A 792 14.08 6.95 -49.07
CA ILE A 792 14.67 8.12 -48.41
C ILE A 792 15.59 8.88 -49.37
N MET A 793 16.50 8.19 -50.07
CA MET A 793 17.50 8.88 -50.90
C MET A 793 16.92 9.38 -52.21
N ASN A 794 16.03 8.62 -52.86
CA ASN A 794 15.68 8.81 -54.27
C ASN A 794 14.22 9.18 -54.53
N LYS A 795 13.29 8.97 -53.59
CA LYS A 795 11.85 9.15 -53.82
C LYS A 795 11.20 10.22 -52.95
N GLU A 796 11.72 10.44 -51.74
CA GLU A 796 11.21 11.48 -50.85
C GLU A 796 11.26 12.86 -51.52
N TYR A 797 10.26 13.68 -51.24
CA TYR A 797 10.18 15.03 -51.77
C TYR A 797 11.28 15.92 -51.17
N ARG A 798 11.85 16.79 -52.00
CA ARG A 798 12.94 17.69 -51.61
C ARG A 798 12.70 19.08 -52.17
N LEU A 799 13.20 20.10 -51.46
CA LEU A 799 13.36 21.43 -52.02
C LEU A 799 14.36 21.42 -53.19
N SER A 800 14.41 22.53 -53.92
CA SER A 800 15.31 22.70 -55.07
C SER A 800 16.79 22.52 -54.73
N ASP A 801 17.20 22.77 -53.48
CA ASP A 801 18.57 22.56 -52.99
C ASP A 801 18.80 21.18 -52.38
N GLY A 802 17.84 20.27 -52.53
CA GLY A 802 17.91 18.89 -52.06
C GLY A 802 17.59 18.70 -50.57
N THR A 803 17.15 19.72 -49.83
CA THR A 803 16.68 19.57 -48.44
C THR A 803 15.40 18.74 -48.42
N PHE A 804 15.27 17.73 -47.55
CA PHE A 804 14.02 16.97 -47.41
C PHE A 804 12.84 17.86 -47.04
N ALA A 805 11.70 17.68 -47.69
CA ALA A 805 10.55 18.55 -47.51
C ALA A 805 9.23 17.81 -47.68
N ARG A 806 8.14 18.44 -47.25
CA ARG A 806 6.77 17.97 -47.43
C ARG A 806 5.96 18.99 -48.23
N ASN A 807 4.94 18.50 -48.93
CA ASN A 807 3.90 19.34 -49.55
C ASN A 807 2.64 19.43 -48.69
N ARG A 808 2.80 19.38 -47.37
CA ARG A 808 1.75 19.57 -46.36
C ARG A 808 2.34 20.25 -45.11
N PRO A 809 1.57 21.08 -44.39
CA PRO A 809 0.25 21.60 -44.76
C PRO A 809 0.30 22.58 -45.93
N GLN A 810 1.48 23.04 -46.32
CA GLN A 810 1.72 23.93 -47.47
C GLN A 810 2.75 23.32 -48.43
N HIS A 811 2.83 23.87 -49.65
CA HIS A 811 3.87 23.52 -50.61
C HIS A 811 5.27 23.92 -50.09
N ASN A 812 6.31 23.13 -50.36
CA ASN A 812 7.69 23.40 -49.94
C ASN A 812 7.83 23.70 -48.45
N THR A 813 7.34 22.79 -47.61
CA THR A 813 7.39 22.91 -46.15
C THR A 813 8.46 22.00 -45.56
N LEU A 814 9.37 22.55 -44.76
CA LEU A 814 10.27 21.80 -43.92
C LEU A 814 9.61 21.54 -42.56
N TRP A 815 9.59 20.28 -42.14
CA TRP A 815 9.22 19.89 -40.78
C TRP A 815 10.48 19.54 -40.02
N LEU A 816 10.62 20.06 -38.81
CA LEU A 816 11.79 19.80 -38.00
C LEU A 816 11.97 18.30 -37.71
N ASP A 817 10.86 17.57 -37.58
CA ASP A 817 10.79 16.12 -37.43
C ASP A 817 11.57 15.39 -38.53
N ASP A 818 11.58 15.89 -39.76
CA ASP A 818 12.23 15.24 -40.91
C ASP A 818 13.75 15.15 -40.77
N MET A 819 14.36 15.93 -39.88
CA MET A 819 15.75 15.68 -39.47
C MET A 819 15.88 14.27 -38.92
N PHE A 820 15.02 13.86 -38.00
CA PHE A 820 15.08 12.54 -37.38
C PHE A 820 14.49 11.45 -38.27
N MET A 821 13.47 11.77 -39.06
CA MET A 821 12.85 10.80 -39.97
C MET A 821 13.71 10.46 -41.20
N SER A 822 14.93 11.01 -41.34
CA SER A 822 15.81 10.72 -42.48
C SER A 822 17.27 10.56 -42.09
N VAL A 823 17.84 11.55 -41.42
CA VAL A 823 19.29 11.71 -41.28
C VAL A 823 19.96 10.60 -40.48
N PRO A 824 19.39 10.08 -39.36
CA PRO A 824 19.96 8.94 -38.65
C PRO A 824 20.11 7.70 -39.55
N ALA A 825 19.11 7.38 -40.37
CA ALA A 825 19.17 6.23 -41.27
C ALA A 825 20.29 6.39 -42.32
N ILE A 826 20.43 7.60 -42.88
CA ILE A 826 21.49 7.92 -43.83
C ILE A 826 22.86 7.76 -43.16
N ALA A 827 23.09 8.35 -41.98
CA ALA A 827 24.37 8.24 -41.28
C ALA A 827 24.70 6.79 -40.88
N GLN A 828 23.70 6.03 -40.40
CA GLN A 828 23.87 4.61 -40.10
C GLN A 828 24.17 3.79 -41.36
N MET A 829 23.62 4.16 -42.52
CA MET A 829 23.97 3.52 -43.81
C MET A 829 25.44 3.79 -44.18
N GLY A 830 25.94 4.98 -43.89
CA GLY A 830 27.38 5.30 -43.96
C GLY A 830 28.22 4.35 -43.10
N LYS A 831 27.78 4.06 -41.87
CA LYS A 831 28.45 3.11 -40.97
C LYS A 831 28.41 1.68 -41.47
N LEU A 832 27.26 1.24 -41.99
CA LEU A 832 27.06 -0.12 -42.49
C LEU A 832 27.83 -0.38 -43.78
N THR A 833 27.97 0.62 -44.65
CA THR A 833 28.59 0.43 -45.99
C THR A 833 30.01 0.96 -46.12
N GLY A 834 30.42 1.89 -45.25
CA GLY A 834 31.67 2.64 -45.38
C GLY A 834 31.66 3.72 -46.48
N ASP A 835 30.54 3.95 -47.18
CA ASP A 835 30.44 4.93 -48.26
C ASP A 835 30.25 6.35 -47.72
N SER A 836 31.22 7.24 -47.99
CA SER A 836 31.26 8.58 -47.43
C SER A 836 30.10 9.47 -47.86
N LYS A 837 29.49 9.20 -49.03
CA LYS A 837 28.38 10.01 -49.57
C LYS A 837 27.20 10.12 -48.61
N TYR A 838 27.01 9.09 -47.77
CA TYR A 838 25.94 9.07 -46.79
C TYR A 838 26.24 10.01 -45.61
N TYR A 839 27.50 10.09 -45.17
CA TYR A 839 27.91 11.07 -44.17
C TYR A 839 27.84 12.49 -44.72
N ASP A 840 28.29 12.69 -45.97
CA ASP A 840 28.19 13.98 -46.67
C ASP A 840 26.74 14.45 -46.74
N GLU A 841 25.81 13.58 -47.14
CA GLU A 841 24.38 13.87 -47.21
C GLU A 841 23.79 14.14 -45.81
N ALA A 842 24.14 13.34 -44.80
CA ALA A 842 23.64 13.52 -43.44
C ALA A 842 24.02 14.89 -42.87
N VAL A 843 25.28 15.28 -43.02
CA VAL A 843 25.78 16.61 -42.63
C VAL A 843 25.07 17.70 -43.43
N ARG A 844 24.96 17.53 -44.76
CA ARG A 844 24.31 18.50 -45.64
C ARG A 844 22.88 18.78 -45.20
N GLN A 845 22.10 17.75 -44.90
CA GLN A 845 20.74 17.88 -44.39
C GLN A 845 20.71 18.65 -43.05
N ILE A 846 21.51 18.26 -42.05
CA ILE A 846 21.54 18.96 -40.75
C ILE A 846 21.81 20.45 -40.93
N LEU A 847 22.81 20.82 -41.75
CA LEU A 847 23.17 22.21 -41.96
C LEU A 847 22.10 22.98 -42.76
N GLN A 848 21.47 22.35 -43.74
CA GLN A 848 20.38 22.96 -44.52
C GLN A 848 19.10 23.18 -43.70
N PHE A 849 18.72 22.23 -42.86
CA PHE A 849 17.64 22.39 -41.90
C PHE A 849 18.00 23.48 -40.88
N SER A 850 19.18 23.42 -40.26
CA SER A 850 19.61 24.37 -39.23
C SER A 850 19.70 25.80 -39.74
N LYS A 851 20.19 26.01 -40.97
CA LYS A 851 20.24 27.33 -41.61
C LYS A 851 18.87 28.03 -41.66
N ARG A 852 17.78 27.27 -41.78
CA ARG A 852 16.41 27.80 -41.94
C ARG A 852 15.58 27.72 -40.67
N MET A 853 15.82 26.69 -39.86
CA MET A 853 14.93 26.30 -38.77
C MET A 853 15.52 26.57 -37.38
N PHE A 854 16.83 26.73 -37.24
CA PHE A 854 17.40 27.18 -35.97
C PHE A 854 17.10 28.67 -35.74
N VAL A 855 16.89 29.05 -34.48
CA VAL A 855 16.69 30.43 -34.01
C VAL A 855 17.85 30.73 -33.05
N PRO A 856 18.95 31.32 -33.54
CA PRO A 856 20.19 31.48 -32.77
C PRO A 856 20.00 32.25 -31.45
N GLU A 857 19.08 33.22 -31.43
CA GLU A 857 18.79 34.05 -30.27
C GLU A 857 18.18 33.26 -29.11
N LYS A 858 17.55 32.12 -29.42
CA LYS A 858 16.94 31.20 -28.44
C LYS A 858 17.77 29.94 -28.23
N GLY A 859 18.63 29.59 -29.19
CA GLY A 859 19.27 28.29 -29.21
C GLY A 859 18.28 27.14 -29.44
N LEU A 860 17.14 27.40 -30.08
CA LEU A 860 16.04 26.44 -30.30
C LEU A 860 15.65 26.40 -31.78
N TYR A 861 14.95 25.36 -32.19
CA TYR A 861 14.42 25.23 -33.55
C TYR A 861 12.93 25.57 -33.61
N ARG A 862 12.49 26.22 -34.70
CA ARG A 862 11.07 26.30 -35.07
C ARG A 862 10.60 24.95 -35.59
N HIS A 863 9.38 24.53 -35.27
CA HIS A 863 8.82 23.26 -35.77
C HIS A 863 8.63 23.26 -37.30
N GLY A 864 8.24 24.40 -37.87
CA GLY A 864 7.91 24.51 -39.30
C GLY A 864 8.57 25.67 -40.01
N TRP A 865 8.90 25.47 -41.29
CA TRP A 865 9.36 26.51 -42.19
C TRP A 865 8.73 26.30 -43.57
N VAL A 866 8.15 27.34 -44.16
CA VAL A 866 7.47 27.28 -45.46
C VAL A 866 8.18 28.24 -46.41
N GLU A 867 8.64 27.75 -47.56
CA GLU A 867 9.44 28.54 -48.50
C GLU A 867 8.72 29.79 -49.01
N GLY A 868 7.40 29.70 -49.20
CA GLY A 868 6.58 30.80 -49.72
C GLY A 868 6.27 31.91 -48.71
N MET A 869 6.68 31.80 -47.43
CA MET A 869 6.40 32.82 -46.42
C MET A 869 7.52 33.87 -46.35
N SER A 870 7.16 35.14 -46.21
CA SER A 870 8.13 36.23 -45.95
C SER A 870 8.66 36.21 -44.52
N ASP A 871 7.79 35.88 -43.56
CA ASP A 871 8.12 35.72 -42.15
C ASP A 871 7.95 34.24 -41.76
N HIS A 872 8.81 33.75 -40.87
CA HIS A 872 8.79 32.35 -40.45
C HIS A 872 8.54 32.25 -38.94
N PRO A 873 7.26 32.13 -38.51
CA PRO A 873 6.90 32.03 -37.11
C PRO A 873 7.64 30.90 -36.40
N ALA A 874 8.11 31.16 -35.18
CA ALA A 874 8.83 30.19 -34.38
C ALA A 874 7.94 29.62 -33.28
N PHE A 875 7.40 28.42 -33.54
CA PHE A 875 6.81 27.57 -32.49
C PHE A 875 7.83 26.51 -32.10
N HIS A 876 8.45 26.68 -30.94
CA HIS A 876 9.49 25.80 -30.42
C HIS A 876 8.89 24.55 -29.78
N TRP A 877 8.21 23.75 -30.59
CA TRP A 877 7.55 22.54 -30.11
C TRP A 877 8.57 21.55 -29.53
N GLY A 878 8.32 21.10 -28.31
CA GLY A 878 9.22 20.28 -27.52
C GLY A 878 9.66 19.03 -28.26
N ARG A 879 8.71 18.15 -28.63
CA ARG A 879 9.10 16.87 -29.23
C ARG A 879 9.87 17.02 -30.55
N ALA A 880 9.50 17.93 -31.45
CA ALA A 880 10.28 18.13 -32.67
C ALA A 880 11.69 18.71 -32.40
N ASN A 881 11.84 19.55 -31.37
CA ASN A 881 13.18 19.93 -30.90
C ASN A 881 13.92 18.71 -30.33
N GLY A 882 13.22 17.79 -29.66
CA GLY A 882 13.74 16.47 -29.27
C GLY A 882 14.29 15.70 -30.46
N TRP A 883 13.53 15.63 -31.54
CA TRP A 883 13.96 14.99 -32.79
C TRP A 883 15.20 15.64 -33.41
N ALA A 884 15.29 16.97 -33.41
CA ALA A 884 16.48 17.65 -33.92
C ALA A 884 17.74 17.35 -33.09
N ILE A 885 17.66 17.37 -31.76
CA ILE A 885 18.81 17.06 -30.90
C ILE A 885 19.18 15.57 -31.01
N LEU A 886 18.19 14.68 -31.03
CA LEU A 886 18.40 13.24 -31.18
C LEU A 886 19.02 12.88 -32.52
N THR A 887 18.64 13.59 -33.59
CA THR A 887 19.28 13.43 -34.90
C THR A 887 20.77 13.69 -34.83
N MET A 888 21.17 14.82 -34.23
CA MET A 888 22.58 15.18 -34.12
C MET A 888 23.32 14.22 -33.18
N THR A 889 22.70 13.74 -32.09
CA THR A 889 23.23 12.68 -31.23
C THR A 889 23.57 11.42 -32.05
N GLU A 890 22.59 10.92 -32.81
CA GLU A 890 22.72 9.71 -33.64
C GLU A 890 23.77 9.84 -34.74
N VAL A 891 23.87 11.03 -35.36
CA VAL A 891 24.87 11.28 -36.41
C VAL A 891 26.26 11.39 -35.81
N LEU A 892 26.45 12.12 -34.71
CA LEU A 892 27.75 12.27 -34.05
C LEU A 892 28.30 10.94 -33.51
N ASP A 893 27.44 9.95 -33.24
CA ASP A 893 27.86 8.60 -32.87
C ASP A 893 28.58 7.83 -33.97
N VAL A 894 28.33 8.18 -35.23
CA VAL A 894 28.81 7.41 -36.39
C VAL A 894 29.59 8.25 -37.40
N LEU A 895 29.48 9.58 -37.35
CA LEU A 895 30.20 10.49 -38.23
C LEU A 895 31.70 10.42 -37.96
N PRO A 896 32.55 10.15 -38.98
CA PRO A 896 33.99 10.11 -38.78
C PRO A 896 34.54 11.43 -38.22
N LEU A 897 35.43 11.37 -37.23
CA LEU A 897 36.02 12.56 -36.58
C LEU A 897 36.79 13.46 -37.55
N ASN A 898 37.32 12.90 -38.64
CA ASN A 898 38.03 13.63 -39.70
C ASN A 898 37.10 14.15 -40.81
N HIS A 899 35.79 13.94 -40.70
CA HIS A 899 34.84 14.45 -41.68
C HIS A 899 34.79 15.99 -41.61
N PRO A 900 34.87 16.72 -42.74
CA PRO A 900 34.93 18.20 -42.73
C PRO A 900 33.77 18.88 -42.01
N GLY A 901 32.59 18.26 -42.02
CA GLY A 901 31.39 18.76 -41.35
C GLY A 901 31.25 18.44 -39.85
N TYR A 902 32.14 17.63 -39.26
CA TYR A 902 32.00 17.17 -37.87
C TYR A 902 31.87 18.34 -36.89
N GLU A 903 32.80 19.29 -36.96
CA GLU A 903 32.81 20.47 -36.09
C GLU A 903 31.56 21.35 -36.27
N GLN A 904 31.03 21.45 -37.50
CA GLN A 904 29.83 22.25 -37.74
C GLN A 904 28.60 21.63 -37.06
N VAL A 905 28.45 20.30 -37.15
CA VAL A 905 27.38 19.57 -36.47
C VAL A 905 27.56 19.62 -34.95
N MET A 906 28.77 19.40 -34.44
CA MET A 906 29.07 19.47 -33.00
C MET A 906 28.79 20.86 -32.42
N ASN A 907 29.13 21.93 -33.14
CA ASN A 907 28.85 23.30 -32.70
C ASN A 907 27.35 23.58 -32.68
N GLN A 908 26.60 23.12 -33.69
CA GLN A 908 25.14 23.24 -33.74
C GLN A 908 24.48 22.45 -32.60
N TYR A 909 24.96 21.23 -32.34
CA TYR A 909 24.52 20.36 -31.25
C TYR A 909 24.69 21.04 -29.89
N LYS A 910 25.89 21.55 -29.61
CA LYS A 910 26.19 22.29 -28.37
C LYS A 910 25.37 23.57 -28.23
N ALA A 911 25.08 24.27 -29.33
CA ALA A 911 24.23 25.45 -29.31
C ALA A 911 22.78 25.10 -28.92
N HIS A 912 22.26 23.99 -29.45
CA HIS A 912 20.92 23.52 -29.12
C HIS A 912 20.82 22.99 -27.68
N ILE A 913 21.81 22.24 -27.19
CA ILE A 913 21.90 21.80 -25.79
C ILE A 913 21.78 22.98 -24.83
N ARG A 914 22.49 24.07 -25.10
CA ARG A 914 22.41 25.28 -24.26
C ARG A 914 21.01 25.87 -24.22
N GLY A 915 20.34 25.97 -25.37
CA GLY A 915 18.97 26.49 -25.46
C GLY A 915 17.95 25.58 -24.75
N LEU A 916 18.08 24.26 -24.94
CA LEU A 916 17.24 23.27 -24.27
C LEU A 916 17.43 23.32 -22.75
N ALA A 917 18.66 23.21 -22.25
CA ALA A 917 18.93 23.22 -20.81
C ALA A 917 18.40 24.50 -20.13
N ALA A 918 18.45 25.65 -20.81
CA ALA A 918 17.90 26.91 -20.31
C ALA A 918 16.37 26.95 -20.21
N CYS A 919 15.67 26.01 -20.85
CA CYS A 919 14.20 25.91 -20.87
C CYS A 919 13.64 24.78 -19.99
N GLN A 920 14.46 24.13 -19.16
CA GLN A 920 13.97 23.11 -18.22
C GLN A 920 13.08 23.79 -17.17
N GLY A 921 11.88 23.25 -16.97
CA GLY A 921 10.94 23.68 -15.94
C GLY A 921 11.41 23.32 -14.52
N GLY A 922 10.84 23.99 -13.52
CA GLY A 922 11.22 23.79 -12.11
C GLY A 922 10.91 22.39 -11.57
N ASP A 923 9.90 21.72 -12.16
CA ASP A 923 9.53 20.33 -11.85
C ASP A 923 10.31 19.31 -12.72
N GLY A 924 11.31 19.78 -13.49
CA GLY A 924 12.25 18.96 -14.26
C GLY A 924 11.83 18.60 -15.68
N PHE A 925 10.56 18.78 -16.02
CA PHE A 925 10.05 18.62 -17.37
C PHE A 925 10.45 19.77 -18.29
N TRP A 926 10.31 19.56 -19.59
CA TRP A 926 10.24 20.63 -20.58
C TRP A 926 8.81 20.88 -21.02
N HIS A 927 8.51 22.13 -21.33
CA HIS A 927 7.21 22.56 -21.79
C HIS A 927 6.94 22.17 -23.25
N GLN A 928 5.67 21.91 -23.57
CA GLN A 928 5.18 21.60 -24.92
C GLN A 928 5.65 22.63 -25.96
N LEU A 929 5.59 23.93 -25.62
CA LEU A 929 6.34 24.96 -26.32
C LEU A 929 7.45 25.45 -25.38
N LEU A 930 8.70 25.20 -25.78
CA LEU A 930 9.85 25.30 -24.89
C LEU A 930 10.07 26.70 -24.29
N ASP A 931 9.75 27.74 -25.05
CA ASP A 931 9.89 29.14 -24.62
C ASP A 931 8.59 29.73 -24.04
N ARG A 932 7.63 28.86 -23.69
CA ARG A 932 6.31 29.20 -23.13
C ARG A 932 6.03 28.34 -21.90
N ASN A 933 6.46 28.82 -20.75
CA ASN A 933 6.32 28.12 -19.47
C ASN A 933 4.87 28.03 -18.95
N ASP A 934 3.92 28.65 -19.65
CA ASP A 934 2.49 28.55 -19.47
C ASP A 934 1.83 27.47 -20.36
N SER A 935 2.59 26.82 -21.24
CA SER A 935 2.16 25.59 -21.91
C SER A 935 2.39 24.36 -21.02
N TYR A 936 1.66 23.27 -21.24
CA TYR A 936 1.77 22.10 -20.37
C TYR A 936 3.15 21.42 -20.48
N GLU A 937 3.56 20.75 -19.41
CA GLU A 937 4.79 19.94 -19.35
C GLU A 937 4.61 18.62 -20.11
N GLU A 938 5.58 18.25 -20.96
CA GLU A 938 5.43 17.14 -21.91
C GLU A 938 6.50 16.06 -21.72
N THR A 939 6.05 14.81 -21.56
CA THR A 939 6.91 13.69 -21.13
C THR A 939 7.87 13.22 -22.22
N SER A 940 7.41 13.08 -23.47
CA SER A 940 8.27 12.49 -24.52
C SER A 940 9.44 13.38 -24.89
N ALA A 941 9.24 14.69 -25.02
CA ALA A 941 10.30 15.66 -25.24
C ALA A 941 11.31 15.62 -24.10
N THR A 942 10.83 15.64 -22.86
CA THR A 942 11.67 15.54 -21.65
C THR A 942 12.55 14.29 -21.70
N ALA A 943 11.98 13.12 -21.97
CA ALA A 943 12.75 11.87 -22.08
C ALA A 943 13.80 11.91 -23.20
N ILE A 944 13.48 12.48 -24.37
CA ILE A 944 14.47 12.63 -25.46
C ILE A 944 15.65 13.49 -25.02
N TYR A 945 15.39 14.59 -24.31
CA TYR A 945 16.44 15.49 -23.82
C TYR A 945 17.31 14.83 -22.76
N VAL A 946 16.69 14.11 -21.82
CA VAL A 946 17.42 13.34 -20.79
C VAL A 946 18.39 12.36 -21.46
N TYR A 947 17.91 11.56 -22.42
CA TYR A 947 18.78 10.67 -23.19
C TYR A 947 19.93 11.41 -23.89
N CYS A 948 19.62 12.44 -24.69
CA CYS A 948 20.64 13.12 -25.49
C CYS A 948 21.71 13.79 -24.62
N LEU A 949 21.31 14.41 -23.52
CA LEU A 949 22.23 15.06 -22.58
C LEU A 949 23.07 14.01 -21.82
N ALA A 950 22.44 12.93 -21.33
CA ALA A 950 23.16 11.83 -20.68
C ALA A 950 24.19 11.20 -21.63
N HIS A 951 23.79 10.93 -22.87
CA HIS A 951 24.66 10.38 -23.90
C HIS A 951 25.81 11.32 -24.25
N ALA A 952 25.55 12.61 -24.42
CA ALA A 952 26.59 13.61 -24.67
C ALA A 952 27.61 13.71 -23.53
N ILE A 953 27.15 13.58 -22.28
CA ILE A 953 28.04 13.50 -21.10
C ILE A 953 28.89 12.23 -21.19
N ASN A 954 28.27 11.08 -21.43
CA ASN A 954 28.95 9.78 -21.51
C ASN A 954 29.99 9.73 -22.65
N LYS A 955 29.76 10.46 -23.74
CA LYS A 955 30.71 10.60 -24.86
C LYS A 955 31.78 11.69 -24.64
N GLY A 956 31.70 12.46 -23.55
CA GLY A 956 32.59 13.57 -23.27
C GLY A 956 32.40 14.77 -24.21
N TRP A 957 31.23 14.90 -24.83
CA TRP A 957 30.91 16.01 -25.74
C TRP A 957 30.54 17.29 -24.99
N ILE A 958 29.94 17.16 -23.80
CA ILE A 958 29.54 18.27 -22.93
C ILE A 958 30.01 18.03 -21.49
N ASP A 959 29.98 19.10 -20.69
CA ASP A 959 30.48 19.07 -19.31
C ASP A 959 29.49 18.38 -18.34
N ALA A 960 29.97 17.37 -17.61
CA ALA A 960 29.14 16.58 -16.69
C ALA A 960 28.66 17.39 -15.47
N LEU A 961 29.45 18.37 -15.00
CA LEU A 961 29.06 19.18 -13.84
C LEU A 961 27.95 20.16 -14.20
N ALA A 962 27.99 20.72 -15.40
CA ALA A 962 26.97 21.62 -15.91
C ALA A 962 25.64 20.92 -16.23
N TYR A 963 25.69 19.72 -16.82
CA TYR A 963 24.50 19.08 -17.37
C TYR A 963 24.05 17.80 -16.66
N GLY A 964 24.88 17.20 -15.79
CA GLY A 964 24.50 16.04 -14.99
C GLY A 964 23.25 16.28 -14.14
N PRO A 965 23.15 17.40 -13.38
CA PRO A 965 21.94 17.72 -12.63
C PRO A 965 20.70 17.94 -13.50
N VAL A 966 20.86 18.49 -14.71
CA VAL A 966 19.76 18.68 -15.68
C VAL A 966 19.20 17.33 -16.11
N VAL A 967 20.08 16.37 -16.40
CA VAL A 967 19.72 14.97 -16.72
C VAL A 967 19.01 14.30 -15.56
N GLN A 968 19.59 14.35 -14.36
CA GLN A 968 19.02 13.68 -13.19
C GLN A 968 17.64 14.24 -12.81
N LEU A 969 17.49 15.57 -12.82
CA LEU A 969 16.20 16.22 -12.58
C LEU A 969 15.17 15.84 -13.66
N GLY A 970 15.59 15.79 -14.93
CA GLY A 970 14.72 15.36 -16.02
C GLY A 970 14.31 13.90 -15.91
N TRP A 971 15.18 13.00 -15.41
CA TRP A 971 14.81 11.62 -15.16
C TRP A 971 13.82 11.47 -14.01
N HIS A 972 14.04 12.18 -12.88
CA HIS A 972 13.07 12.23 -11.78
C HIS A 972 11.68 12.68 -12.27
N ALA A 973 11.63 13.67 -13.16
CA ALA A 973 10.38 14.07 -13.80
C ALA A 973 9.76 12.93 -14.61
N VAL A 974 10.52 12.34 -15.53
CA VAL A 974 10.04 11.24 -16.40
C VAL A 974 9.56 10.03 -15.60
N SER A 975 10.26 9.62 -14.55
CA SER A 975 9.90 8.43 -13.75
C SER A 975 8.53 8.56 -13.10
N THR A 976 8.13 9.78 -12.67
CA THR A 976 6.77 10.04 -12.14
C THR A 976 5.66 9.83 -13.15
N LYS A 977 5.97 9.74 -14.44
CA LYS A 977 5.01 9.49 -15.53
C LYS A 977 4.96 8.04 -15.98
N ILE A 978 5.76 7.16 -15.38
CA ILE A 978 5.70 5.71 -15.63
C ILE A 978 4.81 5.09 -14.56
N ASN A 979 3.53 4.87 -14.89
CA ASN A 979 2.58 4.37 -13.91
C ASN A 979 2.84 2.89 -13.55
N THR A 980 2.05 2.35 -12.62
CA THR A 980 2.25 0.98 -12.10
C THR A 980 2.05 -0.12 -13.15
N LYS A 981 1.42 0.18 -14.29
CA LYS A 981 1.29 -0.76 -15.42
C LYS A 981 2.46 -0.69 -16.41
N GLY A 982 3.32 0.32 -16.32
CA GLY A 982 4.37 0.59 -17.32
C GLY A 982 3.92 1.47 -18.48
N GLU A 983 2.73 2.07 -18.40
CA GLU A 983 2.28 3.09 -19.35
C GLU A 983 2.98 4.43 -19.09
N VAL A 984 3.24 5.19 -20.16
CA VAL A 984 3.91 6.51 -20.08
C VAL A 984 2.91 7.66 -20.23
N GLU A 985 2.59 8.30 -19.11
CA GLU A 985 1.64 9.41 -19.02
C GLU A 985 2.23 10.74 -19.52
N GLY A 986 1.38 11.75 -19.76
CA GLY A 986 1.81 13.09 -20.17
C GLY A 986 2.44 13.19 -21.58
N THR A 987 2.35 12.13 -22.38
CA THR A 987 2.88 12.10 -23.74
C THR A 987 1.91 12.77 -24.71
N CYS A 988 2.37 13.83 -25.39
CA CYS A 988 1.63 14.50 -26.44
C CYS A 988 1.35 13.55 -27.62
N VAL A 989 0.12 13.46 -28.09
CA VAL A 989 -0.27 12.64 -29.25
C VAL A 989 0.40 13.13 -30.55
N GLY A 990 0.30 12.35 -31.63
CA GLY A 990 0.79 12.74 -32.95
C GLY A 990 0.31 14.16 -33.33
N THR A 991 1.24 15.01 -33.71
CA THR A 991 1.01 16.46 -33.82
C THR A 991 1.61 16.98 -35.11
N GLY A 992 0.78 17.68 -35.87
CA GLY A 992 1.18 18.32 -37.12
C GLY A 992 1.76 19.71 -36.93
N MET A 993 1.87 20.46 -38.01
CA MET A 993 2.31 21.85 -37.98
C MET A 993 1.12 22.81 -37.83
N GLY A 994 1.23 23.76 -36.90
CA GLY A 994 0.31 24.89 -36.73
C GLY A 994 1.08 26.22 -36.75
N PHE A 995 0.39 27.31 -37.06
CA PHE A 995 0.96 28.67 -37.05
C PHE A 995 0.32 29.57 -35.98
N ASP A 996 -0.34 28.96 -35.00
CA ASP A 996 -0.90 29.60 -33.82
C ASP A 996 -0.52 28.80 -32.55
N PRO A 997 -0.37 29.46 -31.39
CA PRO A 997 0.05 28.78 -30.17
C PRO A 997 -1.04 27.86 -29.62
N ALA A 998 -2.33 28.19 -29.82
CA ALA A 998 -3.43 27.40 -29.28
C ALA A 998 -3.40 25.96 -29.80
N PHE A 999 -3.10 25.78 -31.09
CA PHE A 999 -2.89 24.46 -31.68
C PHE A 999 -1.90 23.61 -30.88
N TYR A 1000 -0.77 24.17 -30.45
CA TYR A 1000 0.26 23.46 -29.69
C TYR A 1000 -0.11 23.28 -28.22
N TYR A 1001 -0.67 24.30 -27.57
CA TYR A 1001 -1.07 24.28 -26.16
C TYR A 1001 -2.13 23.23 -25.85
N TYR A 1002 -3.04 22.99 -26.79
CA TYR A 1002 -4.18 22.09 -26.58
C TYR A 1002 -3.99 20.74 -27.27
N ARG A 1003 -2.76 20.36 -27.65
CA ARG A 1003 -2.51 19.00 -28.11
C ARG A 1003 -2.83 18.01 -27.00
N PRO A 1004 -3.66 16.99 -27.26
CA PRO A 1004 -3.99 16.00 -26.24
C PRO A 1004 -2.75 15.23 -25.78
N VAL A 1005 -2.79 14.76 -24.54
CA VAL A 1005 -1.89 13.73 -24.04
C VAL A 1005 -2.64 12.40 -23.92
N ASN A 1006 -1.97 11.29 -24.18
CA ASN A 1006 -2.57 9.97 -24.04
C ASN A 1006 -1.48 8.91 -23.78
N VAL A 1007 -1.76 7.95 -22.90
CA VAL A 1007 -0.84 6.84 -22.61
C VAL A 1007 -0.56 5.97 -23.84
N TYR A 1008 -1.46 5.92 -24.82
CA TYR A 1008 -1.24 5.19 -26.08
C TYR A 1008 -0.55 6.04 -27.15
N ALA A 1009 -0.08 7.24 -26.82
CA ALA A 1009 0.82 7.98 -27.68
C ALA A 1009 2.19 7.27 -27.67
N ALA A 1010 2.47 6.52 -28.75
CA ALA A 1010 3.67 5.68 -28.90
C ALA A 1010 5.02 6.42 -28.68
N HIS A 1011 5.03 7.74 -28.86
CA HIS A 1011 6.19 8.62 -28.75
C HIS A 1011 6.87 8.62 -27.37
N GLY A 1012 6.19 8.21 -26.29
CA GLY A 1012 6.76 8.23 -24.94
C GLY A 1012 7.70 7.05 -24.68
N TYR A 1013 7.41 5.88 -25.25
CA TYR A 1013 8.00 4.62 -24.83
C TYR A 1013 9.47 4.46 -25.19
N GLY A 1014 9.81 4.64 -26.48
CA GLY A 1014 11.20 4.57 -26.93
C GLY A 1014 12.11 5.57 -26.21
N PRO A 1015 11.76 6.86 -26.16
CA PRO A 1015 12.56 7.85 -25.42
C PRO A 1015 12.73 7.54 -23.93
N VAL A 1016 11.70 7.08 -23.23
CA VAL A 1016 11.82 6.71 -21.80
C VAL A 1016 12.82 5.57 -21.62
N LEU A 1017 12.75 4.54 -22.45
CA LEU A 1017 13.70 3.42 -22.41
C LEU A 1017 15.12 3.79 -22.81
N TRP A 1018 15.29 4.86 -23.58
CA TRP A 1018 16.60 5.35 -23.97
C TRP A 1018 17.22 6.25 -22.91
N ALA A 1019 16.37 7.00 -22.22
CA ALA A 1019 16.75 7.95 -21.17
C ALA A 1019 17.16 7.25 -19.88
N GLY A 1020 16.48 6.15 -19.54
CA GLY A 1020 16.87 5.24 -18.45
C GLY A 1020 18.02 4.37 -18.88
#